data_AF-A0A9D8JPW9-F1
#
_entry.id   AF-A0A9D8JPW9-F1
#
_cell.length_a   1.000
_cell.length_b   1.000
_cell.length_c   1.000
_cell.angle_alpha   90.00
_cell.angle_beta   90.00
_cell.angle_gamma   90.00
#
_symmetry.space_group_name_H-M   'P 1'
#
loop_
_entity.id
_entity.type
_entity.pdbx_description
1 polymer ?
#
loop_
_entity_poly.entity_id
_entity_poly.type
_entity_poly.pdbx_seq_one_letter_code
_entity_poly.pdbx_strand_id
1 'polypeptide(L)'
;MTTPALADITVLDFSHDVGGACCAKLLADHGANVVIVEPHDGSPLRKAAPFAKQDPARSILFEYLGANKKSLVLDIASADGVQKAKALAASADIVIEDAPPGAMAKRGLGYHELIAVNPALVVASITHFGQTGPYRDYQSAEIVDSALGGYMFFGGDAKRPPLMMPGRQCQYSAGMQAALACMAALRHARRTGRGQWIDVSAVEAMLTNHVWTSVMWSHEGKLMKRIGNGDIVPAKDGFVHFLPFPSQGEVFNLIGKPELSKDPRFSREAMLKSIVKTLALVYEESKPWCAERTKEEIYREAQSRRLAFSPVNTMEDLAKDKHLQARGWLATKPHPSLGQVAYPGAPFKMSEASWGLRSIAPTLGQHTAEVLGRPSPSRSRPAQSAPAPKSGPLAGIRILEVTAHWAGPLAGRLLADLGADSIKVEGVMRTARVTGHLAGNDTKRARPYNRSGYFNKLNRNKFDVSLDLSTPRGKELFKELVKQSDVVIENNSARVMKGLGLDYAVLSRVNPRIVMLSITGLGMTGPNRDHVFFGSNIEALSGICSLMGYGKGDLYRTGSLYGDPIAGVHGALAVLIALHQRAQTGKGQFIDLSLLESSICVLGEYLLDYTVNGTISPPVGNRGEAAPQGCYRCAGADVWAVIAARTDEEWRTLAAAIGAKDLLAREDLAHAEGRRSHHDEIDRAIEAWTAQRDSYEVMHVLQAKGIPAAPVLDGRELLADPHLYARNFYMMIDHPEVGVLPYPGMPWKLSETPAAVRMPAPLYAQHNHYIYQELLKLTPQQVDELHKDKVTSLVPLGDRH
;
A
#
# COMPACT_ATOMS: atom_id res chain seq x y z
N MET A 1 16.83 -14.93 -23.10
CA MET A 1 15.85 -14.65 -22.03
C MET A 1 16.59 -13.92 -20.92
N THR A 2 16.06 -12.82 -20.40
CA THR A 2 16.66 -12.10 -19.27
C THR A 2 16.51 -12.95 -18.00
N THR A 3 17.58 -13.05 -17.21
CA THR A 3 17.54 -13.73 -15.91
C THR A 3 16.62 -12.94 -14.97
N PRO A 4 15.67 -13.58 -14.27
CA PRO A 4 14.82 -12.91 -13.29
C PRO A 4 15.65 -12.17 -12.23
N ALA A 5 15.17 -11.02 -11.75
CA ALA A 5 15.93 -10.14 -10.85
C ALA A 5 16.40 -10.85 -9.56
N LEU A 6 15.60 -11.79 -9.06
CA LEU A 6 15.80 -12.44 -7.77
C LEU A 6 16.15 -13.94 -7.88
N ALA A 7 16.63 -14.39 -9.05
CA ALA A 7 16.91 -15.81 -9.31
C ALA A 7 17.97 -16.43 -8.36
N ASP A 8 18.79 -15.60 -7.70
CA ASP A 8 19.81 -16.00 -6.73
C ASP A 8 19.29 -16.13 -5.29
N ILE A 9 18.02 -15.81 -5.04
CA ILE A 9 17.41 -15.77 -3.71
C ILE A 9 16.55 -17.01 -3.46
N THR A 10 16.76 -17.66 -2.31
CA THR A 10 15.91 -18.73 -1.80
C THR A 10 15.11 -18.25 -0.59
N VAL A 11 13.79 -18.50 -0.60
CA VAL A 11 12.87 -18.11 0.47
C VAL A 11 12.14 -19.34 1.00
N LEU A 12 12.08 -19.48 2.33
CA LEU A 12 11.18 -20.42 2.99
C LEU A 12 9.98 -19.65 3.53
N ASP A 13 8.79 -20.05 3.10
CA ASP A 13 7.53 -19.42 3.42
C ASP A 13 6.73 -20.34 4.36
N PHE A 14 6.76 -20.05 5.66
CA PHE A 14 5.98 -20.74 6.69
C PHE A 14 4.64 -20.05 6.98
N SER A 15 4.22 -19.10 6.12
CA SER A 15 3.05 -18.28 6.37
C SER A 15 1.73 -19.03 6.18
N HIS A 16 0.76 -18.72 7.03
CA HIS A 16 -0.59 -19.27 7.03
C HIS A 16 -1.67 -18.22 6.69
N ASP A 17 -1.32 -16.93 6.64
CA ASP A 17 -2.20 -15.81 6.33
C ASP A 17 -1.71 -15.01 5.10
N VAL A 18 -2.56 -14.12 4.61
CA VAL A 18 -2.36 -13.38 3.35
C VAL A 18 -1.15 -12.46 3.40
N GLY A 19 -0.80 -11.89 4.55
CA GLY A 19 0.36 -10.99 4.66
C GLY A 19 1.68 -11.68 4.30
N GLY A 20 1.96 -12.83 4.92
CA GLY A 20 3.15 -13.62 4.59
C GLY A 20 3.13 -14.18 3.18
N ALA A 21 1.98 -14.70 2.75
CA ALA A 21 1.83 -15.25 1.41
C ALA A 21 1.99 -14.19 0.31
N CYS A 22 1.51 -12.96 0.54
CA CYS A 22 1.70 -11.79 -0.33
C CYS A 22 3.18 -11.37 -0.39
N CYS A 23 3.87 -11.28 0.75
CA CYS A 23 5.30 -10.99 0.80
C CYS A 23 6.09 -11.99 -0.05
N ALA A 24 5.85 -13.28 0.19
CA ALA A 24 6.48 -14.37 -0.54
C ALA A 24 6.11 -14.35 -2.04
N LYS A 25 4.87 -14.00 -2.39
CA LYS A 25 4.42 -13.87 -3.79
C LYS A 25 5.20 -12.78 -4.52
N LEU A 26 5.36 -11.60 -3.93
CA LEU A 26 6.06 -10.49 -4.57
C LEU A 26 7.52 -10.84 -4.88
N LEU A 27 8.18 -11.58 -3.99
CA LEU A 27 9.54 -12.11 -4.21
C LEU A 27 9.56 -13.21 -5.27
N ALA A 28 8.61 -14.16 -5.19
CA ALA A 28 8.45 -15.23 -6.16
C ALA A 28 8.26 -14.64 -7.55
N ASP A 29 7.31 -13.72 -7.75
CA ASP A 29 6.99 -13.09 -9.02
C ASP A 29 8.20 -12.50 -9.75
N HIS A 30 9.18 -11.99 -8.99
CA HIS A 30 10.43 -11.41 -9.52
C HIS A 30 11.61 -12.39 -9.58
N GLY A 31 11.37 -13.67 -9.33
CA GLY A 31 12.29 -14.76 -9.66
C GLY A 31 12.84 -15.55 -8.48
N ALA A 32 12.52 -15.19 -7.24
CA ALA A 32 13.02 -15.92 -6.08
C ALA A 32 12.52 -17.37 -6.08
N ASN A 33 13.38 -18.30 -5.66
CA ASN A 33 12.99 -19.69 -5.40
C ASN A 33 12.29 -19.76 -4.04
N VAL A 34 10.96 -19.64 -4.07
CA VAL A 34 10.11 -19.65 -2.87
C VAL A 34 9.54 -21.04 -2.63
N VAL A 35 9.73 -21.57 -1.43
CA VAL A 35 9.17 -22.85 -0.98
C VAL A 35 8.19 -22.58 0.16
N ILE A 36 6.91 -22.86 -0.10
CA ILE A 36 5.87 -22.89 0.92
C ILE A 36 6.07 -24.16 1.74
N VAL A 37 6.24 -24.00 3.05
CA VAL A 37 6.37 -25.10 4.02
C VAL A 37 5.02 -25.30 4.69
N GLU A 38 4.38 -26.43 4.39
CA GLU A 38 2.99 -26.69 4.75
C GLU A 38 2.86 -27.90 5.68
N PRO A 39 1.88 -27.91 6.59
CA PRO A 39 1.53 -29.12 7.34
C PRO A 39 0.90 -30.18 6.42
N HIS A 40 0.66 -31.38 6.96
CA HIS A 40 0.09 -32.50 6.20
C HIS A 40 -1.30 -32.21 5.62
N ASP A 41 -2.08 -31.32 6.23
CA ASP A 41 -3.40 -30.91 5.75
C ASP A 41 -3.36 -29.64 4.87
N GLY A 42 -2.16 -29.12 4.58
CA GLY A 42 -1.90 -27.96 3.75
C GLY A 42 -2.09 -26.62 4.47
N SER A 43 -1.63 -25.53 3.82
CA SER A 43 -1.85 -24.17 4.31
C SER A 43 -3.35 -23.88 4.49
N PRO A 44 -3.76 -23.17 5.56
CA PRO A 44 -5.15 -22.72 5.74
C PRO A 44 -5.69 -21.93 4.53
N LEU A 45 -4.83 -21.21 3.81
CA LEU A 45 -5.19 -20.47 2.60
C LEU A 45 -5.76 -21.37 1.50
N ARG A 46 -5.42 -22.67 1.45
CA ARG A 46 -6.01 -23.62 0.48
C ARG A 46 -7.52 -23.81 0.67
N LYS A 47 -8.03 -23.47 1.85
CA LYS A 47 -9.43 -23.61 2.27
C LYS A 47 -10.12 -22.23 2.37
N ALA A 48 -9.45 -21.15 1.97
CA ALA A 48 -10.00 -19.80 2.02
C ALA A 48 -10.79 -19.45 0.75
N ALA A 49 -11.93 -18.78 0.91
CA ALA A 49 -12.73 -18.28 -0.20
C ALA A 49 -12.00 -17.13 -0.96
N PRO A 50 -12.36 -16.83 -2.22
CA PRO A 50 -13.36 -17.51 -3.05
C PRO A 50 -12.91 -18.87 -3.59
N PHE A 51 -13.87 -19.68 -4.04
CA PHE A 51 -13.63 -21.06 -4.48
C PHE A 51 -13.93 -21.26 -5.97
N ALA A 52 -13.00 -21.88 -6.70
CA ALA A 52 -13.21 -22.20 -8.10
C ALA A 52 -14.31 -23.26 -8.23
N LYS A 53 -15.31 -22.99 -9.08
CA LYS A 53 -16.48 -23.86 -9.31
C LYS A 53 -17.24 -24.20 -8.02
N GLN A 54 -17.18 -23.33 -7.00
CA GLN A 54 -17.77 -23.54 -5.68
C GLN A 54 -17.25 -24.77 -4.93
N ASP A 55 -16.06 -25.27 -5.27
CA ASP A 55 -15.40 -26.39 -4.60
C ASP A 55 -14.48 -25.88 -3.47
N PRO A 56 -14.79 -26.14 -2.18
CA PRO A 56 -13.97 -25.68 -1.05
C PRO A 56 -12.52 -26.19 -1.05
N ALA A 57 -12.20 -27.22 -1.84
CA ALA A 57 -10.83 -27.69 -2.03
C ALA A 57 -10.03 -26.87 -3.06
N ARG A 58 -10.65 -25.88 -3.71
CA ARG A 58 -10.06 -25.07 -4.80
C ARG A 58 -10.10 -23.58 -4.49
N SER A 59 -9.35 -23.16 -3.47
CA SER A 59 -9.19 -21.73 -3.17
C SER A 59 -8.56 -20.96 -4.33
N ILE A 60 -9.28 -19.97 -4.84
CA ILE A 60 -8.79 -18.99 -5.81
C ILE A 60 -7.77 -18.05 -5.16
N LEU A 61 -7.96 -17.74 -3.87
CA LEU A 61 -7.00 -16.94 -3.11
C LEU A 61 -5.64 -17.63 -3.06
N PHE A 62 -5.60 -18.94 -2.76
CA PHE A 62 -4.36 -19.72 -2.81
C PHE A 62 -3.82 -19.84 -4.23
N GLU A 63 -4.68 -19.99 -5.25
CA GLU A 63 -4.23 -20.03 -6.64
C GLU A 63 -3.49 -18.74 -7.03
N TYR A 64 -4.01 -17.58 -6.60
CA TYR A 64 -3.35 -16.29 -6.82
C TYR A 64 -2.03 -16.13 -6.04
N LEU A 65 -2.05 -16.43 -4.74
CA LEU A 65 -0.92 -16.23 -3.83
C LEU A 65 0.18 -17.29 -3.93
N GLY A 66 -0.18 -18.49 -4.38
CA GLY A 66 0.70 -19.65 -4.53
C GLY A 66 1.42 -19.72 -5.87
N ALA A 67 0.99 -18.93 -6.87
CA ALA A 67 1.64 -18.87 -8.17
C ALA A 67 3.14 -18.54 -8.05
N ASN A 68 3.95 -19.07 -8.96
CA ASN A 68 5.43 -18.96 -8.97
C ASN A 68 6.18 -19.58 -7.78
N LYS A 69 5.50 -20.33 -6.90
CA LYS A 69 6.10 -20.98 -5.72
C LYS A 69 6.15 -22.50 -5.84
N LYS A 70 6.91 -23.13 -4.94
CA LYS A 70 6.94 -24.58 -4.69
C LYS A 70 6.21 -24.90 -3.38
N SER A 71 5.76 -26.15 -3.24
CA SER A 71 5.10 -26.66 -2.03
C SER A 71 5.89 -27.85 -1.46
N LEU A 72 6.20 -27.76 -0.17
CA LEU A 72 6.84 -28.77 0.65
C LEU A 72 5.91 -29.12 1.81
N VAL A 73 5.56 -30.40 1.97
CA VAL A 73 4.88 -30.89 3.18
C VAL A 73 5.93 -31.27 4.22
N LEU A 74 5.87 -30.63 5.38
CA LEU A 74 6.80 -30.85 6.49
C LEU A 74 6.12 -30.61 7.84
N ASP A 75 6.09 -31.62 8.70
CA ASP A 75 5.56 -31.48 10.06
C ASP A 75 6.57 -30.82 11.00
N ILE A 76 6.48 -29.51 11.13
CA ILE A 76 7.32 -28.70 12.03
C ILE A 76 6.94 -28.83 13.52
N ALA A 77 5.99 -29.68 13.90
CA ALA A 77 5.75 -30.06 15.28
C ALA A 77 6.64 -31.25 15.70
N SER A 78 7.14 -32.03 14.75
CA SER A 78 8.04 -33.16 14.99
C SER A 78 9.50 -32.72 15.09
N ALA A 79 10.31 -33.44 15.89
CA ALA A 79 11.75 -33.17 16.01
C ALA A 79 12.49 -33.31 14.66
N ASP A 80 12.13 -34.32 13.87
CA ASP A 80 12.68 -34.54 12.52
C ASP A 80 12.31 -33.40 11.56
N GLY A 81 11.05 -32.94 11.58
CA GLY A 81 10.62 -31.82 10.77
C GLY A 81 11.31 -30.50 11.13
N VAL A 82 11.51 -30.24 12.43
CA VAL A 82 12.31 -29.09 12.90
C VAL A 82 13.76 -29.17 12.41
N GLN A 83 14.39 -30.35 12.48
CA GLN A 83 15.75 -30.54 11.96
C GLN A 83 15.84 -30.30 10.45
N LYS A 84 14.89 -30.83 9.67
CA LYS A 84 14.80 -30.60 8.22
C LYS A 84 14.56 -29.13 7.89
N ALA A 85 13.69 -28.44 8.62
CA ALA A 85 13.46 -27.01 8.46
C ALA A 85 14.73 -26.20 8.72
N LYS A 86 15.50 -26.51 9.79
CA LYS A 86 16.81 -25.90 10.05
C LYS A 86 17.82 -26.17 8.95
N ALA A 87 17.87 -27.39 8.42
CA ALA A 87 18.77 -27.74 7.32
C ALA A 87 18.44 -26.94 6.05
N LEU A 88 17.15 -26.76 5.73
CA LEU A 88 16.73 -25.89 4.62
C LEU A 88 17.12 -24.43 4.88
N ALA A 89 16.87 -23.92 6.10
CA ALA A 89 17.20 -22.55 6.49
C ALA A 89 18.72 -22.25 6.44
N ALA A 90 19.56 -23.28 6.60
CA ALA A 90 21.02 -23.18 6.44
C ALA A 90 21.45 -22.66 5.06
N SER A 91 20.61 -22.86 4.04
CA SER A 91 20.88 -22.46 2.65
C SER A 91 19.93 -21.40 2.10
N ALA A 92 18.95 -20.97 2.90
CA ALA A 92 17.99 -19.93 2.54
C ALA A 92 18.57 -18.52 2.71
N ASP A 93 17.98 -17.54 2.03
CA ASP A 93 18.26 -16.11 2.23
C ASP A 93 17.25 -15.47 3.18
N ILE A 94 16.00 -15.89 3.06
CA ILE A 94 14.87 -15.30 3.77
C ILE A 94 13.98 -16.44 4.33
N VAL A 95 13.54 -16.29 5.57
CA VAL A 95 12.42 -17.01 6.16
C VAL A 95 11.28 -16.02 6.40
N ILE A 96 10.08 -16.38 5.96
CA ILE A 96 8.84 -15.62 6.21
C ILE A 96 7.94 -16.47 7.10
N GLU A 97 7.40 -15.88 8.15
CA GLU A 97 6.44 -16.51 9.04
C GLU A 97 5.44 -15.49 9.60
N ASP A 98 4.27 -15.96 10.00
CA ASP A 98 3.18 -15.16 10.57
C ASP A 98 2.54 -15.83 11.79
N ALA A 99 3.31 -16.71 12.45
CA ALA A 99 2.83 -17.41 13.62
C ALA A 99 2.60 -16.43 14.78
N PRO A 100 1.70 -16.76 15.72
CA PRO A 100 1.53 -15.97 16.93
C PRO A 100 2.86 -15.72 17.65
N PRO A 101 3.06 -14.56 18.30
CA PRO A 101 4.33 -14.21 18.92
C PRO A 101 4.93 -15.33 19.77
N GLY A 102 6.20 -15.67 19.50
CA GLY A 102 6.94 -16.72 20.19
C GLY A 102 6.60 -18.17 19.81
N ALA A 103 5.60 -18.43 18.96
CA ALA A 103 5.24 -19.79 18.56
C ALA A 103 6.37 -20.50 17.80
N MET A 104 7.05 -19.79 16.87
CA MET A 104 8.20 -20.35 16.15
C MET A 104 9.39 -20.62 17.07
N ALA A 105 9.66 -19.74 18.04
CA ALA A 105 10.72 -19.92 19.03
C ALA A 105 10.48 -21.17 19.90
N LYS A 106 9.24 -21.40 20.34
CA LYS A 106 8.86 -22.63 21.10
C LYS A 106 9.10 -23.91 20.32
N ARG A 107 9.04 -23.86 18.98
CA ARG A 107 9.37 -24.99 18.07
C ARG A 107 10.87 -25.09 17.75
N GLY A 108 11.69 -24.18 18.28
CA GLY A 108 13.11 -24.09 17.97
C GLY A 108 13.40 -23.55 16.56
N LEU A 109 12.45 -22.85 15.94
CA LEU A 109 12.54 -22.23 14.62
C LEU A 109 12.40 -20.69 14.71
N GLY A 110 12.64 -20.12 15.90
CA GLY A 110 12.66 -18.67 16.08
C GLY A 110 13.91 -18.05 15.46
N TYR A 111 13.93 -16.72 15.40
CA TYR A 111 15.05 -15.98 14.83
C TYR A 111 16.41 -16.39 15.44
N HIS A 112 16.50 -16.47 16.77
CA HIS A 112 17.75 -16.81 17.46
C HIS A 112 18.25 -18.22 17.13
N GLU A 113 17.36 -19.19 16.98
CA GLU A 113 17.74 -20.56 16.61
C GLU A 113 18.15 -20.67 15.13
N LEU A 114 17.48 -19.93 14.24
CA LEU A 114 17.75 -19.97 12.82
C LEU A 114 19.06 -19.26 12.45
N ILE A 115 19.39 -18.14 13.09
CA ILE A 115 20.67 -17.45 12.83
C ILE A 115 21.90 -18.24 13.32
N ALA A 116 21.72 -19.12 14.31
CA ALA A 116 22.79 -20.02 14.75
C ALA A 116 23.20 -21.00 13.64
N VAL A 117 22.26 -21.36 12.76
CA VAL A 117 22.51 -22.22 11.59
C VAL A 117 22.96 -21.39 10.39
N ASN A 118 22.39 -20.20 10.20
CA ASN A 118 22.73 -19.29 9.11
C ASN A 118 22.81 -17.83 9.61
N PRO A 119 24.02 -17.34 9.96
CA PRO A 119 24.20 -15.97 10.46
C PRO A 119 23.78 -14.87 9.48
N ALA A 120 23.67 -15.16 8.19
CA ALA A 120 23.27 -14.22 7.15
C ALA A 120 21.75 -14.20 6.89
N LEU A 121 20.97 -15.04 7.59
CA LEU A 121 19.54 -15.22 7.33
C LEU A 121 18.70 -14.00 7.73
N VAL A 122 17.83 -13.57 6.82
CA VAL A 122 16.77 -12.62 7.12
C VAL A 122 15.52 -13.38 7.57
N VAL A 123 14.93 -13.01 8.70
CA VAL A 123 13.70 -13.63 9.19
C VAL A 123 12.63 -12.56 9.36
N ALA A 124 11.51 -12.68 8.65
CA ALA A 124 10.39 -11.75 8.72
C ALA A 124 9.19 -12.39 9.43
N SER A 125 8.78 -11.76 10.53
CA SER A 125 7.58 -12.07 11.31
C SER A 125 6.49 -11.06 10.94
N ILE A 126 5.44 -11.51 10.29
CA ILE A 126 4.34 -10.66 9.80
C ILE A 126 3.09 -11.01 10.59
N THR A 127 2.68 -10.15 11.53
CA THR A 127 1.54 -10.43 12.41
C THR A 127 0.58 -9.25 12.47
N HIS A 128 -0.63 -9.47 12.98
CA HIS A 128 -1.65 -8.40 13.07
C HIS A 128 -1.13 -7.18 13.87
N PHE A 129 -0.62 -7.44 15.08
CA PHE A 129 -0.23 -6.43 16.07
C PHE A 129 1.29 -6.29 16.25
N GLY A 130 2.09 -7.06 15.50
CA GLY A 130 3.53 -7.16 15.70
C GLY A 130 3.90 -8.00 16.93
N GLN A 131 5.19 -8.22 17.12
CA GLN A 131 5.74 -9.20 18.09
C GLN A 131 5.89 -8.65 19.52
N THR A 132 5.51 -7.39 19.74
CA THR A 132 5.60 -6.66 21.02
C THR A 132 4.38 -5.76 21.21
N GLY A 133 4.15 -5.30 22.45
CA GLY A 133 3.03 -4.44 22.81
C GLY A 133 1.88 -5.20 23.49
N PRO A 134 0.94 -4.49 24.14
CA PRO A 134 -0.14 -5.09 24.91
C PRO A 134 -1.14 -5.88 24.06
N TYR A 135 -1.31 -5.55 22.77
CA TYR A 135 -2.24 -6.28 21.89
C TYR A 135 -1.55 -7.41 21.11
N ARG A 136 -0.25 -7.67 21.29
CA ARG A 136 0.48 -8.66 20.47
C ARG A 136 -0.16 -10.07 20.49
N ASP A 137 -0.84 -10.41 21.58
CA ASP A 137 -1.44 -11.72 21.83
C ASP A 137 -2.98 -11.70 21.59
N TYR A 138 -3.54 -10.58 21.12
CA TYR A 138 -4.97 -10.44 20.86
C TYR A 138 -5.38 -11.19 19.59
N GLN A 139 -6.65 -11.61 19.56
CA GLN A 139 -7.23 -12.23 18.38
C GLN A 139 -7.59 -11.17 17.34
N SER A 140 -7.37 -11.50 16.07
CA SER A 140 -7.68 -10.59 14.97
C SER A 140 -8.40 -11.29 13.81
N ALA A 141 -8.93 -10.45 12.95
CA ALA A 141 -9.44 -10.69 11.61
C ALA A 141 -9.21 -9.39 10.82
N GLU A 142 -9.34 -9.43 9.49
CA GLU A 142 -9.12 -8.23 8.65
C GLU A 142 -9.95 -7.01 9.11
N ILE A 143 -11.19 -7.21 9.59
CA ILE A 143 -12.03 -6.11 10.08
C ILE A 143 -11.46 -5.46 11.35
N VAL A 144 -10.82 -6.24 12.22
CA VAL A 144 -10.13 -5.74 13.43
C VAL A 144 -8.89 -4.95 13.03
N ASP A 145 -8.09 -5.49 12.11
CA ASP A 145 -6.92 -4.78 11.56
C ASP A 145 -7.36 -3.46 10.89
N SER A 146 -8.49 -3.45 10.17
CA SER A 146 -9.04 -2.27 9.48
C SER A 146 -9.53 -1.20 10.46
N ALA A 147 -10.17 -1.61 11.55
CA ALA A 147 -10.69 -0.72 12.60
C ALA A 147 -9.56 -0.02 13.37
N LEU A 148 -8.54 -0.77 13.79
CA LEU A 148 -7.36 -0.22 14.47
C LEU A 148 -6.36 0.45 13.50
N GLY A 149 -6.38 0.04 12.23
CA GLY A 149 -5.57 0.61 11.16
C GLY A 149 -6.01 1.98 10.68
N GLY A 150 -7.21 2.44 11.08
CA GLY A 150 -7.68 3.82 10.91
C GLY A 150 -8.43 4.13 9.60
N TYR A 151 -8.35 3.27 8.58
CA TYR A 151 -9.04 3.47 7.29
C TYR A 151 -10.56 3.32 7.39
N MET A 152 -11.02 2.49 8.31
CA MET A 152 -12.44 2.18 8.46
C MET A 152 -13.27 3.39 8.91
N PHE A 153 -12.76 4.21 9.83
CA PHE A 153 -13.52 5.28 10.51
C PHE A 153 -14.21 6.27 9.54
N PHE A 154 -13.51 6.67 8.48
CA PHE A 154 -13.99 7.65 7.50
C PHE A 154 -14.55 7.03 6.20
N GLY A 155 -14.65 5.70 6.12
CA GLY A 155 -15.27 4.99 5.01
C GLY A 155 -16.80 4.89 5.17
N GLY A 156 -17.56 5.18 4.11
CA GLY A 156 -19.01 4.98 4.07
C GLY A 156 -19.86 6.23 4.35
N ASP A 157 -21.07 6.00 4.86
CA ASP A 157 -22.06 7.05 5.15
C ASP A 157 -22.02 7.48 6.63
N ALA A 158 -22.18 8.77 6.89
CA ALA A 158 -22.11 9.33 8.25
C ALA A 158 -23.17 8.75 9.21
N LYS A 159 -24.32 8.30 8.70
CA LYS A 159 -25.45 7.78 9.50
C LYS A 159 -25.40 6.25 9.70
N ARG A 160 -24.48 5.57 9.03
CA ARG A 160 -24.37 4.11 9.00
C ARG A 160 -23.04 3.66 9.62
N PRO A 161 -22.87 2.35 9.92
CA PRO A 161 -21.59 1.85 10.40
C PRO A 161 -20.44 2.21 9.44
N PRO A 162 -19.26 2.60 9.95
CA PRO A 162 -18.07 2.79 9.14
C PRO A 162 -17.76 1.55 8.31
N LEU A 163 -17.36 1.74 7.05
CA LEU A 163 -17.08 0.65 6.10
C LEU A 163 -15.61 0.29 6.09
N MET A 164 -15.30 -1.01 6.19
CA MET A 164 -13.98 -1.53 5.85
C MET A 164 -13.77 -1.53 4.33
N MET A 165 -12.50 -1.56 3.91
CA MET A 165 -12.14 -1.76 2.51
C MET A 165 -12.37 -3.23 2.10
N PRO A 166 -12.62 -3.52 0.80
CA PRO A 166 -12.91 -4.87 0.34
C PRO A 166 -11.69 -5.78 0.37
N GLY A 167 -11.90 -7.07 0.62
CA GLY A 167 -10.83 -8.06 0.66
C GLY A 167 -9.99 -7.96 1.92
N ARG A 168 -8.69 -8.27 1.80
CA ARG A 168 -7.74 -8.37 2.93
C ARG A 168 -6.65 -7.29 2.86
N GLN A 169 -7.08 -6.03 2.78
CA GLN A 169 -6.21 -4.89 2.48
C GLN A 169 -5.10 -4.66 3.53
N CYS A 170 -5.37 -4.86 4.80
CA CYS A 170 -4.39 -4.74 5.88
C CYS A 170 -3.29 -5.80 5.73
N GLN A 171 -3.69 -7.04 5.42
CA GLN A 171 -2.75 -8.12 5.15
C GLN A 171 -1.94 -7.89 3.88
N TYR A 172 -2.55 -7.49 2.76
CA TYR A 172 -1.81 -7.12 1.55
C TYR A 172 -0.81 -5.98 1.82
N SER A 173 -1.22 -4.96 2.58
CA SER A 173 -0.32 -3.89 3.00
C SER A 173 0.86 -4.41 3.82
N ALA A 174 0.61 -5.27 4.82
CA ALA A 174 1.66 -5.89 5.62
C ALA A 174 2.65 -6.67 4.75
N GLY A 175 2.14 -7.48 3.81
CA GLY A 175 2.95 -8.27 2.89
C GLY A 175 3.83 -7.44 1.95
N MET A 176 3.29 -6.35 1.38
CA MET A 176 4.06 -5.43 0.55
C MET A 176 5.19 -4.75 1.34
N GLN A 177 4.89 -4.27 2.55
CA GLN A 177 5.87 -3.62 3.42
C GLN A 177 6.94 -4.62 3.90
N ALA A 178 6.55 -5.87 4.19
CA ALA A 178 7.48 -6.93 4.55
C ALA A 178 8.41 -7.31 3.40
N ALA A 179 7.92 -7.41 2.16
CA ALA A 179 8.77 -7.67 0.99
C ALA A 179 9.82 -6.57 0.80
N LEU A 180 9.41 -5.30 0.97
CA LEU A 180 10.33 -4.15 0.96
C LEU A 180 11.41 -4.28 2.06
N ALA A 181 10.99 -4.56 3.29
CA ALA A 181 11.90 -4.71 4.43
C ALA A 181 12.86 -5.90 4.24
N CYS A 182 12.38 -7.03 3.71
CA CYS A 182 13.18 -8.20 3.37
C CYS A 182 14.30 -7.87 2.39
N MET A 183 13.99 -7.15 1.30
CA MET A 183 15.02 -6.75 0.33
C MET A 183 16.04 -5.77 0.91
N ALA A 184 15.60 -4.86 1.80
CA ALA A 184 16.51 -3.95 2.51
C ALA A 184 17.44 -4.71 3.47
N ALA A 185 16.88 -5.62 4.27
CA ALA A 185 17.62 -6.45 5.21
C ALA A 185 18.59 -7.40 4.49
N LEU A 186 18.17 -7.98 3.36
CA LEU A 186 19.02 -8.86 2.56
C LEU A 186 20.23 -8.10 1.98
N ARG A 187 20.04 -6.84 1.56
CA ARG A 187 21.15 -5.98 1.15
C ARG A 187 22.16 -5.79 2.28
N HIS A 188 21.70 -5.61 3.52
CA HIS A 188 22.59 -5.55 4.68
C HIS A 188 23.34 -6.89 4.88
N ALA A 189 22.62 -8.01 4.83
CA ALA A 189 23.19 -9.34 4.98
C ALA A 189 24.25 -9.66 3.93
N ARG A 190 24.02 -9.28 2.68
CA ARG A 190 24.99 -9.48 1.58
C ARG A 190 26.25 -8.63 1.73
N ARG A 191 26.15 -7.46 2.37
CA ARG A 191 27.30 -6.59 2.62
C ARG A 191 28.14 -7.02 3.82
N THR A 192 27.52 -7.58 4.86
CA THR A 192 28.17 -7.79 6.16
C THR A 192 28.31 -9.26 6.55
N GLY A 193 27.59 -10.15 5.88
CA GLY A 193 27.43 -11.55 6.29
C GLY A 193 26.48 -11.74 7.49
N ARG A 194 25.79 -10.69 7.94
CA ARG A 194 24.87 -10.73 9.09
C ARG A 194 23.44 -10.41 8.66
N GLY A 195 22.56 -11.39 8.85
CA GLY A 195 21.12 -11.24 8.66
C GLY A 195 20.47 -10.61 9.89
N GLN A 196 19.15 -10.45 9.85
CA GLN A 196 18.42 -9.77 10.90
C GLN A 196 16.95 -10.18 10.95
N TRP A 197 16.33 -9.89 12.09
CA TRP A 197 14.91 -10.08 12.30
C TRP A 197 14.14 -8.84 11.86
N ILE A 198 12.97 -9.07 11.27
CA ILE A 198 12.02 -8.05 10.84
C ILE A 198 10.68 -8.33 11.52
N ASP A 199 10.21 -7.42 12.37
CA ASP A 199 8.85 -7.44 12.93
C ASP A 199 7.96 -6.48 12.13
N VAL A 200 6.88 -6.99 11.52
CA VAL A 200 5.91 -6.21 10.75
C VAL A 200 4.51 -6.39 11.34
N SER A 201 3.82 -5.27 11.60
CA SER A 201 2.42 -5.25 12.03
C SER A 201 1.48 -4.86 10.89
N ALA A 202 0.40 -5.61 10.69
CA ALA A 202 -0.65 -5.26 9.73
C ALA A 202 -1.35 -3.94 10.05
N VAL A 203 -1.63 -3.68 11.33
CA VAL A 203 -2.20 -2.41 11.81
C VAL A 203 -1.26 -1.23 11.50
N GLU A 204 0.03 -1.35 11.85
CA GLU A 204 1.03 -0.29 11.58
C GLU A 204 1.25 -0.09 10.07
N ALA A 205 1.22 -1.17 9.29
CA ALA A 205 1.34 -1.13 7.83
C ALA A 205 0.18 -0.35 7.21
N MET A 206 -1.05 -0.61 7.65
CA MET A 206 -2.22 0.15 7.20
C MET A 206 -2.13 1.62 7.64
N LEU A 207 -1.70 1.89 8.88
CA LEU A 207 -1.52 3.26 9.37
C LEU A 207 -0.51 4.08 8.55
N THR A 208 0.55 3.42 8.07
CA THR A 208 1.57 4.05 7.22
C THR A 208 1.00 4.50 5.87
N ASN A 209 -0.05 3.82 5.39
CA ASN A 209 -0.77 4.15 4.16
C ASN A 209 -1.73 5.33 4.31
N HIS A 210 -1.89 5.95 5.48
CA HIS A 210 -2.63 7.20 5.61
C HIS A 210 -1.74 8.40 5.33
N VAL A 211 -2.29 9.50 4.82
CA VAL A 211 -1.58 10.79 4.83
C VAL A 211 -2.30 11.88 5.63
N TRP A 212 -3.61 11.74 5.85
CA TRP A 212 -4.42 12.78 6.50
C TRP A 212 -4.85 12.46 7.93
N THR A 213 -5.18 11.23 8.30
CA THR A 213 -5.90 10.91 9.56
C THR A 213 -5.27 11.52 10.82
N SER A 214 -4.12 11.00 11.26
CA SER A 214 -3.43 11.49 12.46
C SER A 214 -2.76 12.85 12.27
N VAL A 215 -2.40 13.19 11.02
CA VAL A 215 -1.80 14.50 10.68
C VAL A 215 -2.83 15.63 10.81
N MET A 216 -4.07 15.42 10.34
CA MET A 216 -5.14 16.41 10.40
C MET A 216 -5.52 16.72 11.85
N TRP A 217 -5.54 15.71 12.71
CA TRP A 217 -5.75 15.92 14.13
C TRP A 217 -4.56 16.64 14.78
N SER A 218 -3.34 16.14 14.61
CA SER A 218 -2.15 16.74 15.24
C SER A 218 -1.86 18.17 14.78
N HIS A 219 -2.17 18.52 13.53
CA HIS A 219 -1.91 19.85 12.99
C HIS A 219 -3.10 20.81 13.22
N GLU A 220 -4.34 20.37 12.96
CA GLU A 220 -5.52 21.26 12.95
C GLU A 220 -6.56 20.96 14.04
N GLY A 221 -6.41 19.89 14.82
CA GLY A 221 -7.42 19.45 15.79
C GLY A 221 -8.73 18.99 15.12
N LYS A 222 -8.67 18.57 13.85
CA LYS A 222 -9.85 18.13 13.07
C LYS A 222 -9.81 16.63 12.82
N LEU A 223 -10.99 16.02 12.83
CA LEU A 223 -11.20 14.64 12.44
C LEU A 223 -11.66 14.54 10.99
N MET A 224 -11.13 13.55 10.26
CA MET A 224 -11.71 13.10 9.00
C MET A 224 -13.14 12.59 9.27
N LYS A 225 -14.07 12.85 8.34
CA LYS A 225 -15.47 12.41 8.48
C LYS A 225 -15.88 11.59 7.26
N ARG A 226 -16.83 10.66 7.46
CA ARG A 226 -17.53 9.97 6.38
C ARG A 226 -18.31 10.99 5.53
N ILE A 227 -18.08 10.98 4.22
CA ILE A 227 -18.65 11.96 3.27
C ILE A 227 -19.81 11.41 2.44
N GLY A 228 -20.12 10.11 2.54
CA GLY A 228 -21.15 9.46 1.72
C GLY A 228 -20.63 9.09 0.31
N ASN A 229 -21.56 8.83 -0.60
CA ASN A 229 -21.28 8.39 -1.98
C ASN A 229 -21.69 9.41 -3.06
N GLY A 230 -21.86 10.69 -2.70
CA GLY A 230 -22.32 11.72 -3.64
C GLY A 230 -21.37 11.94 -4.84
N ASP A 231 -20.14 11.44 -4.78
CA ASP A 231 -19.13 11.50 -5.83
C ASP A 231 -19.07 10.24 -6.72
N ILE A 232 -19.99 9.29 -6.51
CA ILE A 232 -20.24 8.14 -7.38
C ILE A 232 -21.54 8.41 -8.16
N VAL A 233 -21.39 8.84 -9.41
CA VAL A 233 -22.49 9.36 -10.22
C VAL A 233 -23.05 8.25 -11.13
N PRO A 234 -24.37 7.98 -11.09
CA PRO A 234 -25.00 7.00 -11.98
C PRO A 234 -24.78 7.35 -13.46
N ALA A 235 -24.48 6.33 -14.25
CA ALA A 235 -24.41 6.34 -15.70
C ALA A 235 -25.40 5.30 -16.27
N LYS A 236 -25.61 5.28 -17.58
CA LYS A 236 -26.56 4.39 -18.25
C LYS A 236 -26.32 2.90 -17.97
N ASP A 237 -25.06 2.49 -17.82
CA ASP A 237 -24.61 1.09 -17.64
C ASP A 237 -23.69 0.92 -16.41
N GLY A 238 -23.85 1.78 -15.39
CA GLY A 238 -23.12 1.66 -14.14
C GLY A 238 -22.92 3.00 -13.45
N PHE A 239 -21.68 3.27 -13.02
CA PHE A 239 -21.33 4.51 -12.32
C PHE A 239 -20.02 5.10 -12.84
N VAL A 240 -19.86 6.41 -12.69
CA VAL A 240 -18.62 7.12 -12.95
C VAL A 240 -18.21 7.93 -11.72
N HIS A 241 -16.90 8.12 -11.55
CA HIS A 241 -16.33 9.04 -10.58
C HIS A 241 -15.52 10.10 -11.31
N PHE A 242 -15.49 11.32 -10.79
CA PHE A 242 -14.60 12.37 -11.27
C PHE A 242 -14.22 13.35 -10.16
N LEU A 243 -13.07 14.00 -10.33
CA LEU A 243 -12.66 15.12 -9.50
C LEU A 243 -12.90 16.42 -10.27
N PRO A 244 -13.89 17.26 -9.89
CA PRO A 244 -14.21 18.48 -10.62
C PRO A 244 -13.09 19.52 -10.59
N PHE A 245 -12.30 19.58 -9.53
CA PHE A 245 -11.27 20.61 -9.35
C PHE A 245 -9.88 20.13 -9.78
N PRO A 246 -9.05 21.03 -10.35
CA PRO A 246 -9.29 22.48 -10.55
C PRO A 246 -10.11 22.85 -11.80
N SER A 247 -10.61 21.86 -12.57
CA SER A 247 -11.21 22.06 -13.90
C SER A 247 -12.73 22.22 -13.93
N GLN A 248 -13.35 22.78 -12.88
CA GLN A 248 -14.81 22.75 -12.70
C GLN A 248 -15.57 23.43 -13.83
N GLY A 249 -15.08 24.58 -14.32
CA GLY A 249 -15.71 25.27 -15.45
C GLY A 249 -15.78 24.41 -16.72
N GLU A 250 -14.76 23.60 -16.98
CA GLU A 250 -14.76 22.68 -18.11
C GLU A 250 -15.70 21.48 -17.90
N VAL A 251 -15.93 21.07 -16.64
CA VAL A 251 -16.99 20.10 -16.33
C VAL A 251 -18.35 20.70 -16.66
N PHE A 252 -18.60 21.96 -16.30
CA PHE A 252 -19.85 22.65 -16.65
C PHE A 252 -20.05 22.78 -18.16
N ASN A 253 -18.99 23.07 -18.91
CA ASN A 253 -19.03 23.06 -20.37
C ASN A 253 -19.36 21.66 -20.93
N LEU A 254 -18.77 20.60 -20.36
CA LEU A 254 -19.00 19.21 -20.78
C LEU A 254 -20.49 18.82 -20.62
N ILE A 255 -21.09 19.18 -19.49
CA ILE A 255 -22.50 18.84 -19.19
C ILE A 255 -23.51 19.80 -19.81
N GLY A 256 -23.06 20.76 -20.63
CA GLY A 256 -23.93 21.72 -21.33
C GLY A 256 -24.51 22.82 -20.45
N LYS A 257 -23.86 23.13 -19.31
CA LYS A 257 -24.31 24.16 -18.34
C LYS A 257 -23.23 25.22 -18.04
N PRO A 258 -22.64 25.88 -19.05
CA PRO A 258 -21.54 26.84 -18.85
C PRO A 258 -21.88 28.00 -17.90
N GLU A 259 -23.16 28.37 -17.79
CA GLU A 259 -23.68 29.41 -16.91
C GLU A 259 -23.40 29.16 -15.43
N LEU A 260 -23.27 27.89 -15.01
CA LEU A 260 -22.94 27.54 -13.62
C LEU A 260 -21.57 28.06 -13.18
N SER A 261 -20.65 28.34 -14.11
CA SER A 261 -19.34 28.94 -13.79
C SER A 261 -19.46 30.34 -13.15
N LYS A 262 -20.62 31.00 -13.30
CA LYS A 262 -20.91 32.32 -12.73
C LYS A 262 -21.80 32.24 -11.48
N ASP A 263 -22.31 31.06 -11.13
CA ASP A 263 -23.20 30.90 -9.99
C ASP A 263 -22.41 31.02 -8.67
N PRO A 264 -22.84 31.90 -7.74
CA PRO A 264 -22.17 32.10 -6.45
C PRO A 264 -21.95 30.81 -5.63
N ARG A 265 -22.79 29.78 -5.81
CA ARG A 265 -22.67 28.47 -5.15
C ARG A 265 -21.37 27.73 -5.52
N PHE A 266 -20.78 28.05 -6.67
CA PHE A 266 -19.53 27.46 -7.17
C PHE A 266 -18.34 28.43 -7.12
N SER A 267 -18.52 29.60 -6.48
CA SER A 267 -17.45 30.58 -6.30
C SER A 267 -16.30 30.04 -5.43
N ARG A 268 -15.12 30.67 -5.55
CA ARG A 268 -13.97 30.41 -4.67
C ARG A 268 -14.33 30.61 -3.19
N GLU A 269 -15.18 31.58 -2.87
CA GLU A 269 -15.65 31.83 -1.51
C GLU A 269 -16.50 30.66 -0.98
N ALA A 270 -17.44 30.16 -1.78
CA ALA A 270 -18.25 29.00 -1.42
C ALA A 270 -17.38 27.75 -1.18
N MET A 271 -16.37 27.55 -2.05
CA MET A 271 -15.39 26.48 -1.88
C MET A 271 -14.60 26.61 -0.57
N LEU A 272 -14.09 27.81 -0.27
CA LEU A 272 -13.33 28.07 0.96
C LEU A 272 -14.21 27.84 2.21
N LYS A 273 -15.51 28.14 2.13
CA LYS A 273 -16.47 27.89 3.20
C LYS A 273 -16.72 26.39 3.40
N SER A 274 -16.92 25.64 2.31
CA SER A 274 -17.11 24.19 2.36
C SER A 274 -16.93 23.53 0.99
N ILE A 275 -15.72 23.05 0.72
CA ILE A 275 -15.39 22.28 -0.49
C ILE A 275 -16.30 21.06 -0.70
N VAL A 276 -16.64 20.33 0.37
CA VAL A 276 -17.48 19.13 0.30
C VAL A 276 -18.87 19.46 -0.24
N LYS A 277 -19.52 20.49 0.32
CA LYS A 277 -20.84 20.96 -0.13
C LYS A 277 -20.80 21.46 -1.58
N THR A 278 -19.79 22.23 -1.96
CA THR A 278 -19.66 22.74 -3.34
C THR A 278 -19.47 21.60 -4.33
N LEU A 279 -18.64 20.61 -4.00
CA LEU A 279 -18.44 19.42 -4.82
C LEU A 279 -19.71 18.60 -4.98
N ALA A 280 -20.45 18.37 -3.90
CA ALA A 280 -21.73 17.66 -3.94
C ALA A 280 -22.70 18.29 -4.95
N LEU A 281 -22.79 19.62 -4.99
CA LEU A 281 -23.62 20.32 -5.97
C LEU A 281 -23.15 20.09 -7.42
N VAL A 282 -21.84 20.03 -7.69
CA VAL A 282 -21.34 19.72 -9.04
C VAL A 282 -21.76 18.32 -9.48
N TYR A 283 -21.68 17.35 -8.58
CA TYR A 283 -22.11 15.99 -8.85
C TYR A 283 -23.61 15.93 -9.13
N GLU A 284 -24.45 16.59 -8.32
CA GLU A 284 -25.89 16.69 -8.56
C GLU A 284 -26.20 17.29 -9.93
N GLU A 285 -25.54 18.37 -10.33
CA GLU A 285 -25.77 19.02 -11.63
C GLU A 285 -25.35 18.16 -12.82
N SER A 286 -24.41 17.23 -12.60
CA SER A 286 -23.86 16.33 -13.62
C SER A 286 -24.66 15.03 -13.78
N LYS A 287 -25.47 14.63 -12.76
CA LYS A 287 -26.25 13.39 -12.78
C LYS A 287 -27.12 13.20 -14.03
N PRO A 288 -27.92 14.19 -14.49
CA PRO A 288 -28.76 14.01 -15.68
C PRO A 288 -27.94 13.68 -16.93
N TRP A 289 -26.82 14.39 -17.13
CA TRP A 289 -25.95 14.19 -18.28
C TRP A 289 -25.27 12.82 -18.28
N CYS A 290 -24.82 12.36 -17.10
CA CYS A 290 -24.24 11.04 -16.93
C CYS A 290 -25.26 9.91 -17.13
N ALA A 291 -26.48 10.05 -16.60
CA ALA A 291 -27.51 9.00 -16.65
C ALA A 291 -27.92 8.60 -18.09
N GLU A 292 -27.78 9.50 -19.05
CA GLU A 292 -28.12 9.26 -20.47
C GLU A 292 -27.01 8.56 -21.27
N ARG A 293 -25.79 8.45 -20.71
CA ARG A 293 -24.58 8.00 -21.41
C ARG A 293 -23.95 6.80 -20.72
N THR A 294 -23.34 5.92 -21.50
CA THR A 294 -22.55 4.81 -20.95
C THR A 294 -21.29 5.32 -20.26
N LYS A 295 -20.75 4.53 -19.34
CA LYS A 295 -19.48 4.77 -18.65
C LYS A 295 -18.35 5.07 -19.65
N GLU A 296 -18.27 4.31 -20.74
CA GLU A 296 -17.22 4.48 -21.77
C GLU A 296 -17.42 5.77 -22.59
N GLU A 297 -18.66 6.12 -22.98
CA GLU A 297 -18.95 7.38 -23.69
C GLU A 297 -18.54 8.59 -22.83
N ILE A 298 -18.94 8.59 -21.56
CA ILE A 298 -18.57 9.64 -20.58
C ILE A 298 -17.04 9.74 -20.47
N TYR A 299 -16.39 8.59 -20.27
CA TYR A 299 -14.94 8.52 -20.08
C TYR A 299 -14.19 9.06 -21.30
N ARG A 300 -14.57 8.65 -22.52
CA ARG A 300 -13.92 9.10 -23.76
C ARG A 300 -14.14 10.59 -24.01
N GLU A 301 -15.36 11.08 -23.83
CA GLU A 301 -15.64 12.50 -24.05
C GLU A 301 -14.87 13.38 -23.05
N ALA A 302 -14.90 13.02 -21.76
CA ALA A 302 -14.18 13.75 -20.73
C ALA A 302 -12.66 13.74 -20.96
N GLN A 303 -12.08 12.58 -21.30
CA GLN A 303 -10.63 12.46 -21.55
C GLN A 303 -10.20 13.24 -22.81
N SER A 304 -11.06 13.37 -23.83
CA SER A 304 -10.79 14.23 -25.00
C SER A 304 -10.63 15.71 -24.62
N ARG A 305 -11.25 16.13 -23.50
CA ARG A 305 -11.14 17.47 -22.90
C ARG A 305 -10.13 17.53 -21.74
N ARG A 306 -9.38 16.45 -21.51
CA ARG A 306 -8.41 16.30 -20.41
C ARG A 306 -9.04 16.43 -19.01
N LEU A 307 -10.29 16.00 -18.87
CA LEU A 307 -11.02 15.93 -17.60
C LEU A 307 -10.88 14.55 -16.99
N ALA A 308 -10.60 14.51 -15.69
CA ALA A 308 -10.38 13.28 -14.93
C ALA A 308 -11.71 12.63 -14.53
N PHE A 309 -12.42 12.08 -15.51
CA PHE A 309 -13.53 11.15 -15.30
C PHE A 309 -13.02 9.72 -15.38
N SER A 310 -13.66 8.83 -14.64
CA SER A 310 -13.30 7.41 -14.60
C SER A 310 -14.54 6.55 -14.43
N PRO A 311 -14.69 5.49 -15.23
CA PRO A 311 -15.70 4.47 -14.96
C PRO A 311 -15.41 3.83 -13.60
N VAL A 312 -16.48 3.52 -12.85
CA VAL A 312 -16.41 2.55 -11.76
C VAL A 312 -16.39 1.18 -12.42
N ASN A 313 -15.21 0.60 -12.52
CA ASN A 313 -14.98 -0.68 -13.17
C ASN A 313 -15.32 -1.82 -12.21
N THR A 314 -15.96 -2.85 -12.73
CA THR A 314 -16.09 -4.17 -12.09
C THR A 314 -14.90 -5.06 -12.47
N MET A 315 -14.79 -6.25 -11.86
CA MET A 315 -13.80 -7.25 -12.30
C MET A 315 -14.01 -7.70 -13.75
N GLU A 316 -15.27 -7.67 -14.23
CA GLU A 316 -15.60 -7.90 -15.64
C GLU A 316 -15.02 -6.82 -16.54
N ASP A 317 -15.22 -5.55 -16.20
CA ASP A 317 -14.68 -4.42 -16.96
C ASP A 317 -13.15 -4.52 -17.05
N LEU A 318 -12.48 -4.85 -15.93
CA LEU A 318 -11.04 -5.02 -15.87
C LEU A 318 -10.53 -6.18 -16.72
N ALA A 319 -11.19 -7.33 -16.70
CA ALA A 319 -10.81 -8.48 -17.52
C ALA A 319 -10.91 -8.19 -19.03
N LYS A 320 -11.81 -7.28 -19.42
CA LYS A 320 -12.05 -6.85 -20.80
C LYS A 320 -11.34 -5.53 -21.16
N ASP A 321 -10.58 -4.94 -20.24
CA ASP A 321 -9.98 -3.63 -20.44
C ASP A 321 -8.92 -3.64 -21.54
N LYS A 322 -9.16 -2.84 -22.59
CA LYS A 322 -8.28 -2.77 -23.77
C LYS A 322 -6.90 -2.21 -23.44
N HIS A 323 -6.78 -1.40 -22.40
CA HIS A 323 -5.50 -0.82 -22.01
C HIS A 323 -4.63 -1.84 -21.26
N LEU A 324 -5.18 -2.60 -20.32
CA LEU A 324 -4.51 -3.72 -19.66
C LEU A 324 -4.11 -4.82 -20.67
N GLN A 325 -4.98 -5.12 -21.63
CA GLN A 325 -4.68 -6.06 -22.74
C GLN A 325 -3.53 -5.55 -23.62
N ALA A 326 -3.57 -4.29 -24.06
CA ALA A 326 -2.49 -3.70 -24.88
C ALA A 326 -1.15 -3.63 -24.12
N ARG A 327 -1.21 -3.59 -22.78
CA ARG A 327 -0.05 -3.66 -21.91
C ARG A 327 0.40 -5.09 -21.61
N GLY A 328 -0.31 -6.12 -22.09
CA GLY A 328 -0.01 -7.53 -21.83
C GLY A 328 0.01 -7.86 -20.34
N TRP A 329 -0.85 -7.21 -19.55
CA TRP A 329 -0.80 -7.30 -18.09
C TRP A 329 -1.40 -8.61 -17.57
N LEU A 330 -2.52 -9.07 -18.16
CA LEU A 330 -3.09 -10.38 -17.84
C LEU A 330 -2.24 -11.50 -18.46
N ALA A 331 -1.84 -12.47 -17.65
CA ALA A 331 -1.05 -13.62 -18.08
C ALA A 331 -1.91 -14.88 -18.11
N THR A 332 -2.08 -15.48 -19.29
CA THR A 332 -2.85 -16.72 -19.44
C THR A 332 -1.97 -17.96 -19.29
N LYS A 333 -2.40 -18.92 -18.49
CA LYS A 333 -1.74 -20.23 -18.30
C LYS A 333 -2.76 -21.38 -18.35
N PRO A 334 -2.37 -22.54 -18.91
CA PRO A 334 -3.15 -23.75 -18.76
C PRO A 334 -3.09 -24.22 -17.29
N HIS A 335 -4.26 -24.51 -16.74
CA HIS A 335 -4.46 -25.06 -15.42
C HIS A 335 -5.09 -26.47 -15.54
N PRO A 336 -4.54 -27.51 -14.89
CA PRO A 336 -4.97 -28.90 -15.08
C PRO A 336 -6.47 -29.15 -14.89
N SER A 337 -7.11 -28.42 -13.96
CA SER A 337 -8.53 -28.62 -13.61
C SER A 337 -9.46 -27.44 -13.95
N LEU A 338 -8.89 -26.31 -14.41
CA LEU A 338 -9.62 -25.06 -14.68
C LEU A 338 -9.53 -24.64 -16.16
N GLY A 339 -8.72 -25.31 -16.98
CA GLY A 339 -8.55 -24.94 -18.39
C GLY A 339 -7.61 -23.75 -18.52
N GLN A 340 -7.88 -22.83 -19.45
CA GLN A 340 -7.07 -21.61 -19.59
C GLN A 340 -7.53 -20.58 -18.57
N VAL A 341 -6.62 -20.15 -17.70
CA VAL A 341 -6.91 -19.17 -16.65
C VAL A 341 -6.07 -17.92 -16.89
N ALA A 342 -6.71 -16.75 -16.84
CA ALA A 342 -6.05 -15.46 -16.95
C ALA A 342 -5.75 -14.90 -15.55
N TYR A 343 -4.46 -14.80 -15.23
CA TYR A 343 -3.97 -14.32 -13.95
C TYR A 343 -3.68 -12.82 -14.00
N PRO A 344 -3.91 -12.09 -12.89
CA PRO A 344 -3.44 -10.72 -12.73
C PRO A 344 -1.92 -10.63 -12.89
N GLY A 345 -1.46 -9.54 -13.52
CA GLY A 345 -0.04 -9.27 -13.72
C GLY A 345 0.67 -8.73 -12.48
N ALA A 346 1.94 -8.34 -12.67
CA ALA A 346 2.73 -7.67 -11.64
C ALA A 346 2.37 -6.19 -11.47
N PRO A 347 2.66 -5.60 -10.29
CA PRO A 347 2.38 -4.19 -10.02
C PRO A 347 3.29 -3.21 -10.78
N PHE A 348 4.41 -3.66 -11.32
CA PHE A 348 5.36 -2.84 -12.08
C PHE A 348 6.10 -3.68 -13.13
N LYS A 349 6.67 -3.00 -14.13
CA LYS A 349 7.49 -3.59 -15.20
C LYS A 349 8.91 -3.07 -15.14
N MET A 350 9.86 -3.94 -15.45
CA MET A 350 11.29 -3.67 -15.40
C MET A 350 11.94 -3.95 -16.75
N SER A 351 12.75 -3.02 -17.26
CA SER A 351 13.34 -3.14 -18.61
C SER A 351 14.40 -4.24 -18.73
N GLU A 352 15.13 -4.54 -17.63
CA GLU A 352 16.20 -5.55 -17.64
C GLU A 352 15.78 -6.85 -16.94
N ALA A 353 14.65 -6.88 -16.25
CA ALA A 353 14.18 -8.00 -15.44
C ALA A 353 12.67 -8.20 -15.53
N SER A 354 12.19 -8.65 -16.68
CA SER A 354 10.76 -8.83 -16.89
C SER A 354 10.14 -9.78 -15.87
N TRP A 355 9.01 -9.36 -15.29
CA TRP A 355 8.11 -10.26 -14.60
C TRP A 355 7.60 -11.35 -15.55
N GLY A 356 7.28 -12.52 -15.00
CA GLY A 356 6.56 -13.54 -15.74
C GLY A 356 5.89 -14.56 -14.83
N LEU A 357 4.69 -14.98 -15.21
CA LEU A 357 4.03 -16.15 -14.63
C LEU A 357 4.72 -17.42 -15.12
N ARG A 358 5.60 -18.00 -14.31
CA ARG A 358 6.40 -19.19 -14.61
C ARG A 358 5.65 -20.46 -14.22
N SER A 359 4.99 -20.47 -13.07
CA SER A 359 4.13 -21.58 -12.63
C SER A 359 2.82 -21.08 -12.03
N ILE A 360 1.76 -21.87 -12.18
CA ILE A 360 0.53 -21.77 -11.39
C ILE A 360 0.79 -22.17 -9.94
N ALA A 361 -0.21 -22.09 -9.05
CA ALA A 361 -0.02 -22.53 -7.68
C ALA A 361 0.23 -24.05 -7.60
N PRO A 362 1.14 -24.50 -6.72
CA PRO A 362 1.49 -25.92 -6.62
C PRO A 362 0.41 -26.73 -5.90
N THR A 363 0.25 -28.00 -6.29
CA THR A 363 -0.50 -28.96 -5.49
C THR A 363 0.23 -29.25 -4.17
N LEU A 364 -0.50 -29.69 -3.14
CA LEU A 364 0.07 -29.93 -1.81
C LEU A 364 1.21 -30.95 -1.89
N GLY A 365 2.39 -30.55 -1.44
CA GLY A 365 3.58 -31.39 -1.40
C GLY A 365 4.16 -31.75 -2.77
N GLN A 366 3.74 -31.08 -3.84
CA GLN A 366 4.18 -31.35 -5.22
C GLN A 366 5.71 -31.44 -5.35
N HIS A 367 6.43 -30.66 -4.53
CA HIS A 367 7.88 -30.53 -4.62
C HIS A 367 8.60 -31.11 -3.38
N THR A 368 7.92 -31.86 -2.51
CA THR A 368 8.51 -32.38 -1.27
C THR A 368 9.78 -33.21 -1.52
N ALA A 369 9.71 -34.18 -2.45
CA ALA A 369 10.86 -35.02 -2.79
C ALA A 369 11.99 -34.20 -3.43
N GLU A 370 11.66 -33.23 -4.29
CA GLU A 370 12.64 -32.35 -4.93
C GLU A 370 13.38 -31.47 -3.92
N VAL A 371 12.64 -30.86 -3.00
CA VAL A 371 13.19 -29.90 -2.03
C VAL A 371 14.04 -30.63 -0.97
N LEU A 372 13.57 -31.77 -0.46
CA LEU A 372 14.29 -32.54 0.55
C LEU A 372 15.45 -33.37 -0.02
N GLY A 373 15.35 -33.77 -1.30
CA GLY A 373 16.38 -34.58 -1.98
C GLY A 373 17.57 -33.77 -2.52
N ARG A 374 17.49 -32.44 -2.54
CA ARG A 374 18.59 -31.58 -3.00
C ARG A 374 19.65 -31.46 -1.90
N PRO A 375 20.92 -31.81 -2.18
CA PRO A 375 22.00 -31.49 -1.26
C PRO A 375 22.04 -29.96 -1.06
N SER A 376 22.18 -29.52 0.19
CA SER A 376 22.28 -28.10 0.50
C SER A 376 23.48 -27.52 -0.26
N PRO A 377 23.28 -26.52 -1.14
CA PRO A 377 24.38 -25.95 -1.88
C PRO A 377 25.39 -25.37 -0.87
N SER A 378 26.66 -25.77 -1.00
CA SER A 378 27.77 -25.15 -0.28
C SER A 378 27.89 -23.70 -0.75
N ARG A 379 27.32 -22.76 0.02
CA ARG A 379 27.52 -21.34 -0.23
C ARG A 379 28.86 -20.91 0.34
N SER A 380 29.72 -20.37 -0.52
CA SER A 380 30.89 -19.63 -0.07
C SER A 380 30.42 -18.43 0.74
N ARG A 381 30.72 -18.43 2.04
CA ARG A 381 30.47 -17.29 2.93
C ARG A 381 31.23 -16.09 2.35
N PRO A 382 30.61 -14.90 2.21
CA PRO A 382 31.38 -13.70 2.00
C PRO A 382 32.43 -13.61 3.11
N ALA A 383 33.69 -13.41 2.75
CA ALA A 383 34.71 -13.06 3.74
C ALA A 383 34.19 -11.86 4.55
N GLN A 384 34.39 -11.89 5.88
CA GLN A 384 34.07 -10.74 6.74
C GLN A 384 34.64 -9.48 6.10
N SER A 385 33.78 -8.61 5.58
CA SER A 385 34.21 -7.37 4.96
C SER A 385 33.29 -6.23 5.36
N ALA A 386 33.97 -5.12 5.64
CA ALA A 386 33.52 -3.81 6.11
C ALA A 386 32.64 -3.77 7.38
N PRO A 387 32.97 -2.89 8.35
CA PRO A 387 32.07 -2.62 9.47
C PRO A 387 30.70 -2.14 8.94
N ALA A 388 29.63 -2.54 9.63
CA ALA A 388 28.27 -2.16 9.28
C ALA A 388 28.15 -0.63 9.22
N PRO A 389 27.60 -0.05 8.13
CA PRO A 389 27.37 1.38 8.07
C PRO A 389 26.34 1.78 9.14
N LYS A 390 26.65 2.82 9.91
CA LYS A 390 25.83 3.30 11.05
C LYS A 390 24.48 3.94 10.65
N SER A 391 24.13 3.99 9.36
CA SER A 391 23.01 4.79 8.84
C SER A 391 21.89 4.00 8.12
N GLY A 392 21.79 2.68 8.34
CA GLY A 392 20.70 1.83 7.81
C GLY A 392 21.07 0.98 6.58
N PRO A 393 20.18 0.09 6.10
CA PRO A 393 20.48 -0.85 5.03
C PRO A 393 20.79 -0.19 3.67
N LEU A 394 20.28 1.03 3.43
CA LEU A 394 20.49 1.79 2.20
C LEU A 394 21.58 2.86 2.30
N ALA A 395 22.39 2.84 3.37
CA ALA A 395 23.54 3.71 3.50
C ALA A 395 24.45 3.66 2.24
N GLY A 396 24.72 4.84 1.68
CA GLY A 396 25.50 5.03 0.46
C GLY A 396 24.70 4.95 -0.84
N ILE A 397 23.37 4.84 -0.79
CA ILE A 397 22.48 4.99 -1.95
C ILE A 397 22.00 6.43 -2.01
N ARG A 398 22.15 7.09 -3.16
CA ARG A 398 21.61 8.44 -3.41
C ARG A 398 20.43 8.41 -4.37
N ILE A 399 19.36 9.11 -4.00
CA ILE A 399 18.10 9.19 -4.75
C ILE A 399 17.86 10.63 -5.16
N LEU A 400 17.46 10.85 -6.41
CA LEU A 400 17.00 12.14 -6.92
C LEU A 400 15.49 12.06 -7.19
N GLU A 401 14.71 12.87 -6.48
CA GLU A 401 13.25 12.85 -6.54
C GLU A 401 12.68 14.06 -7.29
N VAL A 402 12.00 13.82 -8.40
CA VAL A 402 11.14 14.81 -9.08
C VAL A 402 9.68 14.41 -8.84
N THR A 403 9.30 14.46 -7.55
CA THR A 403 8.06 13.88 -7.06
C THR A 403 7.13 14.91 -6.43
N ALA A 404 5.82 14.73 -6.58
CA ALA A 404 4.80 15.55 -5.96
C ALA A 404 3.67 14.67 -5.40
N HIS A 405 2.80 15.26 -4.58
CA HIS A 405 1.67 14.57 -3.97
C HIS A 405 2.11 13.36 -3.12
N TRP A 406 1.61 12.15 -3.40
CA TRP A 406 1.66 11.04 -2.45
C TRP A 406 2.52 9.85 -2.89
N ALA A 407 2.20 9.16 -4.00
CA ALA A 407 2.83 7.90 -4.36
C ALA A 407 4.37 7.98 -4.49
N GLY A 408 4.87 8.92 -5.29
CA GLY A 408 6.30 9.16 -5.47
C GLY A 408 7.00 9.59 -4.16
N PRO A 409 6.51 10.60 -3.44
CA PRO A 409 7.10 11.02 -2.18
C PRO A 409 7.09 9.93 -1.10
N LEU A 410 6.08 9.06 -1.04
CA LEU A 410 6.05 7.91 -0.14
C LEU A 410 7.15 6.91 -0.51
N ALA A 411 7.29 6.53 -1.79
CA ALA A 411 8.36 5.63 -2.23
C ALA A 411 9.74 6.16 -1.81
N GLY A 412 10.00 7.44 -2.08
CA GLY A 412 11.22 8.12 -1.67
C GLY A 412 11.42 8.18 -0.16
N ARG A 413 10.35 8.44 0.62
CA ARG A 413 10.40 8.45 2.09
C ARG A 413 10.78 7.09 2.65
N LEU A 414 10.16 6.00 2.18
CA LEU A 414 10.44 4.66 2.69
C LEU A 414 11.91 4.29 2.47
N LEU A 415 12.48 4.64 1.32
CA LEU A 415 13.90 4.43 1.03
C LEU A 415 14.80 5.34 1.88
N ALA A 416 14.42 6.60 2.09
CA ALA A 416 15.15 7.52 2.95
C ALA A 416 15.14 7.08 4.43
N ASP A 417 13.99 6.59 4.92
CA ASP A 417 13.80 5.99 6.25
C ASP A 417 14.71 4.76 6.46
N LEU A 418 15.00 4.03 5.38
CA LEU A 418 15.95 2.90 5.34
C LEU A 418 17.42 3.32 5.15
N GLY A 419 17.73 4.62 5.13
CA GLY A 419 19.11 5.12 5.12
C GLY A 419 19.64 5.69 3.82
N ALA A 420 18.81 5.80 2.78
CA ALA A 420 19.21 6.45 1.54
C ALA A 420 19.32 7.98 1.71
N ASP A 421 20.24 8.60 0.98
CA ASP A 421 20.32 10.05 0.86
C ASP A 421 19.41 10.50 -0.27
N SER A 422 18.20 10.98 0.07
CA SER A 422 17.24 11.45 -0.93
C SER A 422 17.31 12.96 -1.12
N ILE A 423 17.45 13.40 -2.37
CA ILE A 423 17.45 14.81 -2.78
C ILE A 423 16.13 15.08 -3.49
N LYS A 424 15.27 15.89 -2.87
CA LYS A 424 14.05 16.38 -3.48
C LYS A 424 14.33 17.61 -4.35
N VAL A 425 13.95 17.52 -5.61
CA VAL A 425 14.06 18.62 -6.57
C VAL A 425 12.71 19.33 -6.65
N GLU A 426 12.67 20.58 -6.21
CA GLU A 426 11.45 21.41 -6.24
C GLU A 426 11.56 22.52 -7.29
N GLY A 427 10.45 22.80 -7.98
CA GLY A 427 10.41 23.90 -8.94
C GLY A 427 10.43 25.27 -8.26
N VAL A 428 10.97 26.28 -8.95
CA VAL A 428 10.98 27.68 -8.48
C VAL A 428 9.60 28.35 -8.61
N MET A 429 8.82 27.99 -9.63
CA MET A 429 7.48 28.54 -9.85
C MET A 429 6.36 27.71 -9.23
N ARG A 430 6.49 26.38 -9.29
CA ARG A 430 5.50 25.43 -8.75
C ARG A 430 6.24 24.45 -7.85
N THR A 431 6.00 24.57 -6.56
CA THR A 431 6.59 23.69 -5.56
C THR A 431 5.78 22.39 -5.46
N ALA A 432 6.37 21.36 -4.85
CA ALA A 432 5.63 20.15 -4.49
C ALA A 432 4.81 20.34 -3.19
N ARG A 433 4.88 21.54 -2.60
CA ARG A 433 4.23 21.91 -1.34
C ARG A 433 2.84 22.46 -1.64
N VAL A 434 1.81 21.85 -1.06
CA VAL A 434 0.47 22.43 -1.11
C VAL A 434 0.38 23.47 0.01
N THR A 435 0.66 24.72 -0.33
CA THR A 435 0.68 25.86 0.61
C THR A 435 -0.62 25.96 1.41
N GLY A 436 -0.50 26.05 2.74
CA GLY A 436 -1.66 26.14 3.65
C GLY A 436 -2.36 24.81 3.96
N HIS A 437 -2.01 23.71 3.30
CA HIS A 437 -2.65 22.41 3.53
C HIS A 437 -2.14 21.76 4.82
N LEU A 438 -3.00 21.61 5.83
CA LEU A 438 -2.62 21.14 7.17
C LEU A 438 -1.56 22.03 7.84
N ALA A 439 -1.67 23.35 7.69
CA ALA A 439 -0.72 24.33 8.24
C ALA A 439 -0.86 24.57 9.75
N GLY A 440 -1.89 23.96 10.36
CA GLY A 440 -2.31 24.15 11.74
C GLY A 440 -2.90 25.52 12.04
N ASN A 441 -3.11 25.83 13.33
CA ASN A 441 -3.82 27.04 13.78
C ASN A 441 -3.04 28.35 13.58
N ASP A 442 -1.90 28.34 12.89
CA ASP A 442 -1.02 29.50 12.74
C ASP A 442 -0.81 29.86 11.26
N THR A 443 -1.91 30.21 10.59
CA THR A 443 -1.96 30.52 9.15
C THR A 443 -1.36 31.89 8.77
N LYS A 444 -0.79 32.63 9.74
CA LYS A 444 -0.34 34.03 9.57
C LYS A 444 1.17 34.26 9.74
N ARG A 445 2.01 33.22 9.63
CA ARG A 445 3.48 33.36 9.66
C ARG A 445 4.10 33.46 8.27
N ALA A 446 5.30 34.07 8.20
CA ALA A 446 6.14 34.08 7.01
C ALA A 446 6.41 32.63 6.53
N ARG A 447 6.36 32.39 5.21
CA ARG A 447 6.65 31.09 4.53
C ARG A 447 5.66 29.94 4.78
N PRO A 448 4.36 30.10 4.45
CA PRO A 448 3.33 29.07 4.69
C PRO A 448 3.56 27.74 3.96
N TYR A 449 4.37 27.70 2.89
CA TYR A 449 4.72 26.48 2.16
C TYR A 449 5.57 25.49 2.99
N ASN A 450 6.36 25.96 3.97
CA ASN A 450 7.15 25.11 4.87
C ASN A 450 6.31 24.43 5.97
N ARG A 451 5.05 24.82 6.10
CA ARG A 451 4.15 24.34 7.17
C ARG A 451 3.17 23.26 6.71
N SER A 452 3.25 22.81 5.47
CA SER A 452 2.32 21.81 4.94
C SER A 452 2.52 20.48 5.68
N GLY A 453 1.61 20.13 6.60
CA GLY A 453 1.67 18.86 7.34
C GLY A 453 1.69 17.63 6.42
N TYR A 454 1.03 17.76 5.26
CA TYR A 454 1.06 16.77 4.18
C TYR A 454 2.47 16.58 3.61
N PHE A 455 3.14 17.67 3.22
CA PHE A 455 4.52 17.62 2.75
C PHE A 455 5.46 17.08 3.83
N ASN A 456 5.29 17.56 5.06
CA ASN A 456 6.17 17.24 6.18
C ASN A 456 6.11 15.77 6.56
N LYS A 457 4.91 15.17 6.52
CA LYS A 457 4.77 13.72 6.68
C LYS A 457 5.55 12.95 5.62
N LEU A 458 5.44 13.33 4.34
CA LEU A 458 5.96 12.54 3.22
C LEU A 458 7.42 12.81 2.87
N ASN A 459 8.05 13.84 3.43
CA ASN A 459 9.39 14.27 2.98
C ASN A 459 10.44 14.39 4.09
N ARG A 460 10.21 13.78 5.26
CA ARG A 460 11.28 13.57 6.27
C ARG A 460 12.45 12.77 5.67
N ASN A 461 13.63 12.90 6.27
CA ASN A 461 14.86 12.24 5.80
C ASN A 461 15.35 12.67 4.39
N LYS A 462 14.92 13.83 3.90
CA LYS A 462 15.28 14.32 2.55
C LYS A 462 16.03 15.64 2.60
N PHE A 463 16.98 15.80 1.68
CA PHE A 463 17.52 17.09 1.27
C PHE A 463 16.57 17.76 0.28
N ASP A 464 16.68 19.08 0.12
CA ASP A 464 15.81 19.88 -0.75
C ASP A 464 16.63 20.89 -1.54
N VAL A 465 16.41 20.90 -2.85
CA VAL A 465 17.00 21.87 -3.78
C VAL A 465 15.93 22.46 -4.67
N SER A 466 15.92 23.78 -4.78
CA SER A 466 15.10 24.47 -5.78
C SER A 466 15.80 24.43 -7.13
N LEU A 467 15.20 23.89 -8.18
CA LEU A 467 15.81 23.82 -9.51
C LEU A 467 14.73 23.89 -10.60
N ASP A 468 14.84 24.87 -11.49
CA ASP A 468 13.93 24.99 -12.63
C ASP A 468 14.35 24.10 -13.81
N LEU A 469 13.75 22.92 -13.87
CA LEU A 469 13.97 21.95 -14.95
C LEU A 469 13.41 22.38 -16.32
N SER A 470 12.68 23.50 -16.42
CA SER A 470 12.25 24.04 -17.71
C SER A 470 13.39 24.70 -18.48
N THR A 471 14.42 25.18 -17.77
CA THR A 471 15.56 25.89 -18.35
C THR A 471 16.64 24.92 -18.87
N PRO A 472 17.43 25.29 -19.90
CA PRO A 472 18.57 24.49 -20.34
C PRO A 472 19.59 24.22 -19.22
N ARG A 473 19.92 25.26 -18.43
CA ARG A 473 20.87 25.16 -17.32
C ARG A 473 20.36 24.25 -16.20
N GLY A 474 19.06 24.32 -15.87
CA GLY A 474 18.46 23.43 -14.88
C GLY A 474 18.51 21.95 -15.29
N LYS A 475 18.26 21.66 -16.57
CA LYS A 475 18.39 20.30 -17.14
C LYS A 475 19.83 19.79 -17.11
N GLU A 476 20.81 20.66 -17.37
CA GLU A 476 22.22 20.32 -17.29
C GLU A 476 22.63 19.96 -15.85
N LEU A 477 22.30 20.82 -14.88
CA LEU A 477 22.59 20.58 -13.46
C LEU A 477 21.91 19.30 -12.94
N PHE A 478 20.68 19.03 -13.38
CA PHE A 478 20.00 17.78 -13.05
C PHE A 478 20.76 16.56 -13.57
N LYS A 479 21.29 16.61 -14.80
CA LYS A 479 22.12 15.53 -15.36
C LYS A 479 23.44 15.37 -14.58
N GLU A 480 24.05 16.45 -14.12
CA GLU A 480 25.23 16.36 -13.23
C GLU A 480 24.90 15.69 -11.89
N LEU A 481 23.72 15.95 -11.32
CA LEU A 481 23.25 15.23 -10.13
C LEU A 481 22.99 13.75 -10.42
N VAL A 482 22.46 13.41 -11.59
CA VAL A 482 22.23 12.02 -12.03
C VAL A 482 23.53 11.23 -12.14
N LYS A 483 24.64 11.86 -12.56
CA LYS A 483 25.97 11.20 -12.56
C LYS A 483 26.40 10.74 -11.16
N GLN A 484 25.95 11.43 -10.12
CA GLN A 484 26.30 11.17 -8.72
C GLN A 484 25.20 10.44 -7.95
N SER A 485 24.15 9.97 -8.63
CA SER A 485 22.98 9.34 -8.01
C SER A 485 22.82 7.89 -8.46
N ASP A 486 22.15 7.09 -7.64
CA ASP A 486 21.85 5.68 -7.94
C ASP A 486 20.45 5.48 -8.51
N VAL A 487 19.53 6.35 -8.08
CA VAL A 487 18.11 6.23 -8.40
C VAL A 487 17.54 7.59 -8.77
N VAL A 488 16.68 7.64 -9.79
CA VAL A 488 15.75 8.75 -10.04
C VAL A 488 14.33 8.25 -9.79
N ILE A 489 13.54 8.98 -9.01
CA ILE A 489 12.12 8.70 -8.81
C ILE A 489 11.32 9.90 -9.31
N GLU A 490 10.31 9.63 -10.13
CA GLU A 490 9.41 10.65 -10.62
C GLU A 490 7.97 10.10 -10.73
N ASN A 491 6.98 10.97 -10.50
CA ASN A 491 5.57 10.62 -10.62
C ASN A 491 4.76 11.66 -11.40
N ASN A 492 5.36 12.19 -12.46
CA ASN A 492 4.70 13.14 -13.34
C ASN A 492 3.83 12.39 -14.37
N SER A 493 2.95 13.10 -15.08
CA SER A 493 2.28 12.48 -16.24
C SER A 493 3.32 11.98 -17.25
N ALA A 494 2.99 10.90 -17.98
CA ALA A 494 3.89 10.19 -18.89
C ALA A 494 4.64 11.05 -19.94
N ARG A 495 4.18 12.29 -20.17
CA ARG A 495 4.77 13.24 -21.13
C ARG A 495 5.84 14.17 -20.53
N VAL A 496 5.83 14.41 -19.22
CA VAL A 496 6.60 15.51 -18.62
C VAL A 496 8.11 15.28 -18.71
N MET A 497 8.63 14.16 -18.19
CA MET A 497 10.08 13.90 -18.20
C MET A 497 10.63 13.79 -19.62
N LYS A 498 9.86 13.18 -20.53
CA LYS A 498 10.21 13.14 -21.96
C LYS A 498 10.23 14.53 -22.59
N GLY A 499 9.22 15.37 -22.32
CA GLY A 499 9.16 16.76 -22.79
C GLY A 499 10.30 17.63 -22.24
N LEU A 500 10.79 17.33 -21.03
CA LEU A 500 11.96 17.98 -20.45
C LEU A 500 13.29 17.45 -21.05
N GLY A 501 13.28 16.31 -21.74
CA GLY A 501 14.49 15.65 -22.22
C GLY A 501 15.28 14.98 -21.10
N LEU A 502 14.58 14.47 -20.08
CA LEU A 502 15.11 13.83 -18.87
C LEU A 502 14.49 12.44 -18.65
N ASP A 503 14.06 11.77 -19.72
CA ASP A 503 13.56 10.39 -19.65
C ASP A 503 14.69 9.37 -19.50
N TYR A 504 14.34 8.12 -19.22
CA TYR A 504 15.32 7.06 -18.97
C TYR A 504 16.34 6.89 -20.11
N ALA A 505 15.91 7.01 -21.36
CA ALA A 505 16.81 6.89 -22.51
C ALA A 505 17.89 7.99 -22.52
N VAL A 506 17.59 9.19 -22.03
CA VAL A 506 18.60 10.23 -21.82
C VAL A 506 19.43 9.95 -20.58
N LEU A 507 18.81 9.65 -19.43
CA LEU A 507 19.51 9.54 -18.15
C LEU A 507 20.45 8.33 -18.09
N SER A 508 20.08 7.21 -18.71
CA SER A 508 20.94 6.01 -18.80
C SER A 508 22.21 6.22 -19.64
N ARG A 509 22.22 7.17 -20.58
CA ARG A 509 23.43 7.59 -21.30
C ARG A 509 24.35 8.46 -20.44
N VAL A 510 23.76 9.22 -19.51
CA VAL A 510 24.51 10.03 -18.54
C VAL A 510 25.11 9.13 -17.46
N ASN A 511 24.34 8.15 -16.98
CA ASN A 511 24.75 7.18 -15.98
C ASN A 511 24.15 5.79 -16.31
N PRO A 512 24.94 4.87 -16.90
CA PRO A 512 24.47 3.52 -17.26
C PRO A 512 24.04 2.65 -16.06
N ARG A 513 24.36 3.09 -14.83
CA ARG A 513 24.01 2.42 -13.58
C ARG A 513 22.73 2.98 -12.94
N ILE A 514 22.09 3.98 -13.56
CA ILE A 514 20.92 4.63 -12.96
C ILE A 514 19.70 3.71 -12.98
N VAL A 515 19.04 3.56 -11.84
CA VAL A 515 17.69 3.02 -11.78
C VAL A 515 16.71 4.18 -11.87
N MET A 516 15.74 4.14 -12.79
CA MET A 516 14.71 5.17 -12.87
C MET A 516 13.33 4.56 -12.65
N LEU A 517 12.63 5.04 -11.62
CA LEU A 517 11.26 4.71 -11.33
C LEU A 517 10.34 5.82 -11.82
N SER A 518 9.40 5.46 -12.70
CA SER A 518 8.30 6.31 -13.15
C SER A 518 6.98 5.76 -12.62
N ILE A 519 6.27 6.56 -11.81
CA ILE A 519 4.96 6.20 -11.27
C ILE A 519 3.89 7.05 -11.98
N THR A 520 3.07 6.42 -12.81
CA THR A 520 2.02 7.11 -13.58
C THR A 520 0.65 6.45 -13.41
N GLY A 521 -0.44 7.16 -13.74
CA GLY A 521 -1.80 6.63 -13.55
C GLY A 521 -2.03 5.28 -14.23
N LEU A 522 -1.60 5.16 -15.49
CA LEU A 522 -1.85 4.02 -16.37
C LEU A 522 -0.56 3.39 -16.97
N GLY A 523 0.60 3.77 -16.48
CA GLY A 523 1.89 3.31 -17.02
C GLY A 523 2.28 4.03 -18.33
N MET A 524 3.51 3.78 -18.78
CA MET A 524 4.16 4.50 -19.88
C MET A 524 3.80 4.01 -21.30
N THR A 525 2.98 2.97 -21.40
CA THR A 525 2.58 2.32 -22.66
C THR A 525 1.08 2.00 -22.68
N GLY A 526 0.54 1.68 -23.86
CA GLY A 526 -0.88 1.40 -24.06
C GLY A 526 -1.70 2.62 -24.53
N PRO A 527 -2.95 2.40 -24.99
CA PRO A 527 -3.76 3.42 -25.66
C PRO A 527 -4.17 4.59 -24.75
N ASN A 528 -4.42 4.31 -23.47
CA ASN A 528 -4.88 5.31 -22.50
C ASN A 528 -3.73 5.98 -21.72
N ARG A 529 -2.45 5.73 -22.04
CA ARG A 529 -1.30 6.21 -21.22
C ARG A 529 -1.27 7.72 -20.98
N ASP A 530 -1.84 8.50 -21.90
CA ASP A 530 -1.82 9.96 -21.89
C ASP A 530 -3.06 10.59 -21.21
N HIS A 531 -3.98 9.75 -20.73
CA HIS A 531 -5.19 10.18 -20.01
C HIS A 531 -4.86 10.79 -18.63
N VAL A 532 -5.75 11.66 -18.14
CA VAL A 532 -5.57 12.42 -16.90
C VAL A 532 -6.28 11.74 -15.74
N PHE A 533 -5.56 11.55 -14.63
CA PHE A 533 -6.07 10.93 -13.40
C PHE A 533 -5.51 11.59 -12.14
N PHE A 534 -6.28 11.48 -11.07
CA PHE A 534 -5.85 11.64 -9.69
C PHE A 534 -6.01 10.32 -8.93
N GLY A 535 -5.51 10.21 -7.70
CA GLY A 535 -5.60 8.97 -6.91
C GLY A 535 -7.04 8.45 -6.74
N SER A 536 -8.04 9.33 -6.63
CA SER A 536 -9.46 8.94 -6.48
C SER A 536 -10.04 8.33 -7.74
N ASN A 537 -9.56 8.76 -8.91
CA ASN A 537 -9.91 8.17 -10.20
C ASN A 537 -9.40 6.74 -10.33
N ILE A 538 -8.20 6.48 -9.81
CA ILE A 538 -7.62 5.14 -9.84
C ILE A 538 -8.47 4.16 -9.02
N GLU A 539 -9.02 4.55 -7.86
CA GLU A 539 -9.91 3.67 -7.08
C GLU A 539 -11.16 3.24 -7.87
N ALA A 540 -11.74 4.16 -8.64
CA ALA A 540 -12.87 3.85 -9.51
C ALA A 540 -12.45 2.91 -10.65
N LEU A 541 -11.30 3.19 -11.29
CA LEU A 541 -10.78 2.37 -12.38
C LEU A 541 -10.34 0.97 -11.94
N SER A 542 -9.82 0.81 -10.72
CA SER A 542 -9.14 -0.41 -10.28
C SER A 542 -10.06 -1.49 -9.71
N GLY A 543 -11.37 -1.22 -9.63
CA GLY A 543 -12.35 -2.16 -9.10
C GLY A 543 -12.69 -1.99 -7.63
N ILE A 544 -11.92 -1.19 -6.87
CA ILE A 544 -12.11 -1.00 -5.43
C ILE A 544 -13.53 -0.48 -5.15
N CYS A 545 -13.93 0.57 -5.87
CA CYS A 545 -15.25 1.18 -5.67
C CYS A 545 -16.43 0.25 -5.99
N SER A 546 -16.25 -0.73 -6.90
CA SER A 546 -17.31 -1.68 -7.24
C SER A 546 -17.54 -2.74 -6.16
N LEU A 547 -16.56 -2.92 -5.27
CA LEU A 547 -16.59 -3.88 -4.18
C LEU A 547 -16.86 -3.23 -2.82
N MET A 548 -16.81 -1.90 -2.73
CA MET A 548 -16.98 -1.17 -1.48
C MET A 548 -18.35 -0.50 -1.42
N GLY A 549 -19.10 -0.80 -0.35
CA GLY A 549 -20.45 -0.29 -0.17
C GLY A 549 -21.32 -1.22 0.67
N TYR A 550 -22.53 -0.76 1.00
CA TYR A 550 -23.40 -1.52 1.89
C TYR A 550 -24.32 -2.52 1.17
N GLY A 551 -24.29 -2.54 -0.16
CA GLY A 551 -25.08 -3.46 -0.97
C GLY A 551 -25.02 -3.12 -2.45
N LYS A 552 -25.76 -3.89 -3.25
CA LYS A 552 -25.82 -3.74 -4.71
C LYS A 552 -26.30 -2.33 -5.10
N GLY A 553 -25.48 -1.61 -5.86
CA GLY A 553 -25.78 -0.26 -6.35
C GLY A 553 -25.54 0.87 -5.35
N ASP A 554 -25.14 0.57 -4.12
CA ASP A 554 -24.80 1.54 -3.06
C ASP A 554 -23.28 1.53 -2.88
N LEU A 555 -22.57 2.11 -3.86
CA LEU A 555 -21.11 2.05 -3.99
C LEU A 555 -20.43 3.26 -3.34
N TYR A 556 -19.24 3.06 -2.79
CA TYR A 556 -18.45 4.09 -2.11
C TYR A 556 -16.99 4.02 -2.54
N ARG A 557 -16.31 5.16 -2.45
CA ARG A 557 -14.84 5.17 -2.40
C ARG A 557 -14.35 4.89 -0.98
N THR A 558 -13.04 4.71 -0.83
CA THR A 558 -12.39 4.51 0.48
C THR A 558 -12.45 5.73 1.40
N GLY A 559 -12.92 6.89 0.92
CA GLY A 559 -12.86 8.17 1.63
C GLY A 559 -11.46 8.82 1.63
N SER A 560 -10.49 8.23 0.91
CA SER A 560 -9.11 8.71 0.75
C SER A 560 -8.68 8.62 -0.73
N LEU A 561 -7.37 8.49 -1.00
CA LEU A 561 -6.74 8.20 -2.29
C LEU A 561 -5.90 6.91 -2.20
N TYR A 562 -6.53 5.76 -2.01
CA TYR A 562 -5.88 4.51 -1.60
C TYR A 562 -4.92 3.90 -2.65
N GLY A 563 -5.10 4.20 -3.94
CA GLY A 563 -4.16 3.74 -4.98
C GLY A 563 -2.74 4.33 -4.84
N ASP A 564 -2.62 5.54 -4.28
CA ASP A 564 -1.34 6.22 -4.12
C ASP A 564 -0.38 5.50 -3.15
N PRO A 565 -0.77 5.15 -1.90
CA PRO A 565 0.11 4.46 -0.99
C PRO A 565 0.51 3.06 -1.47
N ILE A 566 -0.39 2.31 -2.12
CA ILE A 566 -0.07 0.99 -2.70
C ILE A 566 1.06 1.16 -3.74
N ALA A 567 0.90 2.09 -4.68
CA ALA A 567 1.90 2.38 -5.70
C ALA A 567 3.23 2.86 -5.10
N GLY A 568 3.19 3.65 -4.03
CA GLY A 568 4.38 4.10 -3.31
C GLY A 568 5.19 2.95 -2.69
N VAL A 569 4.51 2.01 -2.04
CA VAL A 569 5.17 0.82 -1.43
C VAL A 569 5.73 -0.10 -2.53
N HIS A 570 4.95 -0.42 -3.55
CA HIS A 570 5.43 -1.19 -4.69
C HIS A 570 6.60 -0.51 -5.41
N GLY A 571 6.58 0.82 -5.54
CA GLY A 571 7.68 1.59 -6.14
C GLY A 571 8.97 1.46 -5.34
N ALA A 572 8.91 1.59 -4.01
CA ALA A 572 10.08 1.38 -3.15
C ALA A 572 10.62 -0.05 -3.27
N LEU A 573 9.75 -1.06 -3.27
CA LEU A 573 10.14 -2.46 -3.45
C LEU A 573 10.82 -2.67 -4.81
N ALA A 574 10.24 -2.13 -5.88
CA ALA A 574 10.78 -2.22 -7.23
C ALA A 574 12.21 -1.62 -7.31
N VAL A 575 12.45 -0.48 -6.66
CA VAL A 575 13.79 0.11 -6.58
C VAL A 575 14.78 -0.84 -5.89
N LEU A 576 14.41 -1.49 -4.79
CA LEU A 576 15.31 -2.43 -4.12
C LEU A 576 15.62 -3.67 -4.95
N ILE A 577 14.61 -4.23 -5.65
CA ILE A 577 14.79 -5.33 -6.59
C ILE A 577 15.72 -4.91 -7.73
N ALA A 578 15.54 -3.72 -8.30
CA ALA A 578 16.39 -3.21 -9.37
C ALA A 578 17.83 -2.94 -8.90
N LEU A 579 18.01 -2.42 -7.69
CA LEU A 579 19.33 -2.22 -7.07
C LEU A 579 20.04 -3.55 -6.78
N HIS A 580 19.29 -4.60 -6.40
CA HIS A 580 19.81 -5.96 -6.24
C HIS A 580 20.29 -6.51 -7.58
N GLN A 581 19.47 -6.43 -8.63
CA GLN A 581 19.89 -6.86 -9.97
C GLN A 581 21.11 -6.07 -10.47
N ARG A 582 21.14 -4.75 -10.27
CA ARG A 582 22.28 -3.89 -10.64
C ARG A 582 23.58 -4.31 -9.93
N ALA A 583 23.50 -4.81 -8.70
CA ALA A 583 24.67 -5.30 -7.97
C ALA A 583 25.28 -6.54 -8.64
N GLN A 584 24.47 -7.35 -9.33
CA GLN A 584 24.92 -8.54 -10.06
C GLN A 584 25.37 -8.21 -11.50
N THR A 585 24.62 -7.35 -12.19
CA THR A 585 24.82 -7.10 -13.63
C THR A 585 25.68 -5.89 -13.93
N GLY A 586 25.85 -4.99 -12.96
CA GLY A 586 26.51 -3.71 -13.15
C GLY A 586 25.65 -2.65 -13.87
N LYS A 587 24.41 -2.96 -14.30
CA LYS A 587 23.56 -2.08 -15.11
C LYS A 587 22.33 -1.58 -14.36
N GLY A 588 21.98 -0.32 -14.59
CA GLY A 588 20.71 0.27 -14.17
C GLY A 588 19.55 -0.19 -15.07
N GLN A 589 18.34 0.26 -14.74
CA GLN A 589 17.14 -0.09 -15.51
C GLN A 589 15.99 0.89 -15.33
N PHE A 590 15.02 0.83 -16.24
CA PHE A 590 13.75 1.55 -16.12
C PHE A 590 12.69 0.71 -15.42
N ILE A 591 11.95 1.32 -14.50
CA ILE A 591 10.79 0.76 -13.83
C ILE A 591 9.57 1.57 -14.24
N ASP A 592 8.64 0.94 -14.98
CA ASP A 592 7.32 1.48 -15.34
C ASP A 592 6.29 0.97 -14.33
N LEU A 593 5.79 1.85 -13.46
CA LEU A 593 4.78 1.53 -12.46
C LEU A 593 3.47 2.27 -12.79
N SER A 594 2.39 1.50 -12.96
CA SER A 594 1.03 1.99 -13.16
C SER A 594 0.27 1.95 -11.82
N LEU A 595 -0.33 3.08 -11.41
CA LEU A 595 -1.21 3.10 -10.24
C LEU A 595 -2.38 2.12 -10.41
N LEU A 596 -2.95 2.00 -11.62
CA LEU A 596 -4.01 1.06 -11.92
C LEU A 596 -3.56 -0.39 -11.70
N GLU A 597 -2.48 -0.82 -12.38
CA GLU A 597 -1.97 -2.20 -12.29
C GLU A 597 -1.60 -2.54 -10.84
N SER A 598 -0.91 -1.63 -10.15
CA SER A 598 -0.55 -1.76 -8.74
C SER A 598 -1.76 -1.92 -7.82
N SER A 599 -2.85 -1.18 -8.07
CA SER A 599 -4.06 -1.22 -7.25
C SER A 599 -4.89 -2.50 -7.48
N ILE A 600 -4.86 -3.07 -8.69
CA ILE A 600 -5.55 -4.33 -8.98
C ILE A 600 -4.82 -5.52 -8.31
N CYS A 601 -3.50 -5.44 -8.11
CA CYS A 601 -2.75 -6.51 -7.45
C CYS A 601 -3.19 -6.80 -6.00
N VAL A 602 -3.84 -5.86 -5.32
CA VAL A 602 -4.41 -6.08 -3.97
C VAL A 602 -5.89 -6.51 -4.01
N LEU A 603 -6.38 -6.88 -5.19
CA LEU A 603 -7.70 -7.46 -5.48
C LEU A 603 -7.57 -8.69 -6.40
N GLY A 604 -6.39 -9.30 -6.45
CA GLY A 604 -6.07 -10.32 -7.45
C GLY A 604 -6.96 -11.56 -7.37
N GLU A 605 -7.42 -11.92 -6.17
CA GLU A 605 -8.38 -13.00 -5.93
C GLU A 605 -9.75 -12.71 -6.54
N TYR A 606 -10.21 -11.46 -6.54
CA TYR A 606 -11.50 -11.07 -7.13
C TYR A 606 -11.45 -11.08 -8.66
N LEU A 607 -10.35 -10.58 -9.23
CA LEU A 607 -10.16 -10.63 -10.68
C LEU A 607 -10.02 -12.07 -11.16
N LEU A 608 -9.29 -12.90 -10.43
CA LEU A 608 -9.14 -14.32 -10.75
C LEU A 608 -10.47 -15.08 -10.57
N ASP A 609 -11.28 -14.74 -9.57
CA ASP A 609 -12.62 -15.32 -9.41
C ASP A 609 -13.53 -14.99 -10.60
N TYR A 610 -13.47 -13.77 -11.13
CA TYR A 610 -14.19 -13.45 -12.36
C TYR A 610 -13.65 -14.26 -13.56
N THR A 611 -12.33 -14.38 -13.75
CA THR A 611 -11.81 -15.11 -14.92
C THR A 611 -12.03 -16.62 -14.84
N VAL A 612 -12.19 -17.18 -13.63
CA VAL A 612 -12.44 -18.61 -13.41
C VAL A 612 -13.93 -18.95 -13.36
N ASN A 613 -14.73 -18.16 -12.63
CA ASN A 613 -16.14 -18.45 -12.34
C ASN A 613 -17.13 -17.54 -13.09
N GLY A 614 -16.67 -16.42 -13.65
CA GLY A 614 -17.55 -15.37 -14.18
C GLY A 614 -18.26 -14.56 -13.08
N THR A 615 -17.86 -14.71 -11.81
CA THR A 615 -18.49 -14.04 -10.67
C THR A 615 -18.19 -12.55 -10.67
N ILE A 616 -19.24 -11.72 -10.65
CA ILE A 616 -19.13 -10.27 -10.39
C ILE A 616 -19.58 -10.03 -8.95
N SER A 617 -18.62 -9.89 -8.04
CA SER A 617 -18.89 -9.71 -6.62
C SER A 617 -19.56 -8.34 -6.35
N PRO A 618 -20.73 -8.30 -5.68
CA PRO A 618 -21.28 -7.04 -5.19
C PRO A 618 -20.61 -6.62 -3.88
N PRO A 619 -20.72 -5.35 -3.46
CA PRO A 619 -20.36 -4.96 -2.11
C PRO A 619 -21.24 -5.66 -1.07
N VAL A 620 -20.63 -6.04 0.05
CA VAL A 620 -21.28 -6.80 1.14
C VAL A 620 -21.24 -6.08 2.50
N GLY A 621 -20.96 -4.78 2.49
CA GLY A 621 -20.75 -4.00 3.72
C GLY A 621 -19.54 -4.50 4.49
N ASN A 622 -19.73 -4.73 5.80
CA ASN A 622 -18.70 -5.22 6.70
C ASN A 622 -18.74 -6.74 6.91
N ARG A 623 -19.49 -7.47 6.08
CA ARG A 623 -19.55 -8.93 6.11
C ARG A 623 -18.31 -9.53 5.46
N GLY A 624 -17.95 -10.73 5.87
CA GLY A 624 -16.77 -11.41 5.34
C GLY A 624 -16.82 -12.91 5.51
N GLU A 625 -15.65 -13.54 5.60
CA GLU A 625 -15.54 -14.98 5.81
C GLU A 625 -16.01 -15.41 7.21
N ALA A 626 -15.83 -14.57 8.23
CA ALA A 626 -16.40 -14.83 9.55
C ALA A 626 -17.94 -14.65 9.54
N ALA A 627 -18.62 -15.43 10.37
CA ALA A 627 -20.06 -15.37 10.53
C ALA A 627 -20.41 -15.60 12.01
N PRO A 628 -20.90 -14.58 12.74
CA PRO A 628 -21.09 -13.19 12.31
C PRO A 628 -19.78 -12.41 12.10
N GLN A 629 -19.86 -11.34 11.32
CA GLN A 629 -18.83 -10.31 11.19
C GLN A 629 -19.49 -8.96 10.88
N GLY A 630 -19.17 -7.92 11.65
CA GLY A 630 -19.75 -6.60 11.45
C GLY A 630 -19.14 -5.48 12.27
N CYS A 631 -19.71 -4.28 12.10
CA CYS A 631 -19.37 -3.05 12.81
C CYS A 631 -20.64 -2.53 13.48
N TYR A 632 -20.60 -2.42 14.81
CA TYR A 632 -21.79 -2.25 15.66
C TYR A 632 -21.68 -0.98 16.49
N ARG A 633 -22.79 -0.25 16.61
CA ARG A 633 -22.82 1.00 17.36
C ARG A 633 -22.57 0.75 18.84
N CYS A 634 -21.74 1.60 19.44
CA CYS A 634 -21.46 1.60 20.88
C CYS A 634 -22.09 2.82 21.55
N ALA A 635 -22.01 2.88 22.88
CA ALA A 635 -22.43 4.05 23.64
C ALA A 635 -21.59 5.27 23.26
N GLY A 636 -22.26 6.36 22.90
CA GLY A 636 -21.61 7.62 22.48
C GLY A 636 -21.96 8.05 21.05
N ALA A 637 -21.50 9.24 20.69
CA ALA A 637 -21.72 9.80 19.36
C ALA A 637 -20.63 9.32 18.39
N ASP A 638 -21.04 8.59 17.37
CA ASP A 638 -20.14 8.04 16.33
C ASP A 638 -19.06 7.09 16.86
N VAL A 639 -19.40 6.31 17.88
CA VAL A 639 -18.53 5.29 18.50
C VAL A 639 -18.97 3.90 18.03
N TRP A 640 -18.00 3.09 17.60
CA TRP A 640 -18.25 1.78 16.99
C TRP A 640 -17.25 0.74 17.46
N ALA A 641 -17.68 -0.52 17.50
CA ALA A 641 -16.82 -1.68 17.69
C ALA A 641 -17.04 -2.70 16.57
N VAL A 642 -15.96 -3.31 16.12
CA VAL A 642 -15.99 -4.43 15.17
C VAL A 642 -15.88 -5.75 15.92
N ILE A 643 -16.60 -6.75 15.44
CA ILE A 643 -16.62 -8.10 16.03
C ILE A 643 -16.64 -9.12 14.90
N ALA A 644 -15.87 -10.20 15.03
CA ALA A 644 -15.88 -11.33 14.10
C ALA A 644 -15.83 -12.66 14.86
N ALA A 645 -16.64 -13.63 14.42
CA ALA A 645 -16.56 -15.02 14.87
C ALA A 645 -16.16 -15.93 13.69
N ARG A 646 -14.93 -16.42 13.74
CA ARG A 646 -14.26 -17.16 12.66
C ARG A 646 -14.62 -18.64 12.68
N THR A 647 -14.98 -19.19 13.84
CA THR A 647 -15.31 -20.60 14.03
C THR A 647 -16.66 -20.76 14.72
N ASP A 648 -17.24 -21.96 14.66
CA ASP A 648 -18.47 -22.28 15.39
C ASP A 648 -18.26 -22.23 16.92
N GLU A 649 -17.03 -22.47 17.40
CA GLU A 649 -16.68 -22.31 18.81
C GLU A 649 -16.65 -20.83 19.23
N GLU A 650 -16.06 -19.97 18.40
CA GLU A 650 -16.08 -18.53 18.62
C GLU A 650 -17.51 -17.98 18.60
N TRP A 651 -18.37 -18.48 17.71
CA TRP A 651 -19.79 -18.13 17.69
C TRP A 651 -20.49 -18.47 19.03
N ARG A 652 -20.35 -19.71 19.52
CA ARG A 652 -20.97 -20.12 20.79
C ARG A 652 -20.50 -19.25 21.94
N THR A 653 -19.20 -18.94 21.96
CA THR A 653 -18.57 -18.09 22.97
C THR A 653 -19.07 -16.65 22.89
N LEU A 654 -19.20 -16.08 21.69
CA LEU A 654 -19.77 -14.75 21.46
C LEU A 654 -21.24 -14.68 21.91
N ALA A 655 -22.07 -15.61 21.45
CA ALA A 655 -23.50 -15.66 21.79
C ALA A 655 -23.71 -15.77 23.31
N ALA A 656 -22.89 -16.58 23.99
CA ALA A 656 -22.88 -16.67 25.45
C ALA A 656 -22.43 -15.36 26.11
N ALA A 657 -21.39 -14.70 25.58
CA ALA A 657 -20.85 -13.46 26.14
C ALA A 657 -21.85 -12.29 26.06
N ILE A 658 -22.63 -12.21 24.98
CA ILE A 658 -23.64 -11.17 24.80
C ILE A 658 -25.01 -11.52 25.42
N GLY A 659 -25.13 -12.72 26.01
CA GLY A 659 -26.37 -13.19 26.65
C GLY A 659 -27.48 -13.60 25.67
N ALA A 660 -27.17 -13.85 24.40
CA ALA A 660 -28.12 -14.23 23.36
C ALA A 660 -28.51 -15.73 23.45
N LYS A 661 -29.14 -16.12 24.56
CA LYS A 661 -29.50 -17.52 24.85
C LYS A 661 -30.42 -18.12 23.78
N ASP A 662 -31.36 -17.34 23.27
CA ASP A 662 -32.32 -17.79 22.26
C ASP A 662 -31.62 -18.11 20.93
N LEU A 663 -30.65 -17.28 20.51
CA LEU A 663 -29.85 -17.54 19.31
C LEU A 663 -28.89 -18.73 19.50
N LEU A 664 -28.34 -18.90 20.70
CA LEU A 664 -27.43 -20.01 21.00
C LEU A 664 -28.16 -21.36 21.00
N ALA A 665 -29.43 -21.41 21.39
CA ALA A 665 -30.23 -22.63 21.43
C ALA A 665 -30.72 -23.11 20.05
N ARG A 666 -30.58 -22.27 19.01
CA ARG A 666 -31.02 -22.57 17.65
C ARG A 666 -30.03 -23.45 16.91
N GLU A 667 -30.47 -24.65 16.54
CA GLU A 667 -29.66 -25.63 15.80
C GLU A 667 -29.25 -25.11 14.42
N ASP A 668 -30.12 -24.35 13.75
CA ASP A 668 -29.83 -23.75 12.44
C ASP A 668 -28.78 -22.62 12.51
N LEU A 669 -28.38 -22.16 13.70
CA LEU A 669 -27.29 -21.20 13.89
C LEU A 669 -25.98 -21.87 14.36
N ALA A 670 -25.96 -23.20 14.52
CA ALA A 670 -24.79 -23.92 15.00
C ALA A 670 -23.58 -23.83 14.04
N HIS A 671 -23.84 -23.65 12.74
CA HIS A 671 -22.83 -23.61 11.69
C HIS A 671 -22.86 -22.30 10.89
N ALA A 672 -21.72 -21.93 10.31
CA ALA A 672 -21.54 -20.65 9.61
C ALA A 672 -22.57 -20.40 8.49
N GLU A 673 -22.96 -21.44 7.74
CA GLU A 673 -23.94 -21.31 6.65
C GLU A 673 -25.29 -20.79 7.15
N GLY A 674 -25.86 -21.38 8.19
CA GLY A 674 -27.13 -20.94 8.75
C GLY A 674 -27.03 -19.59 9.48
N ARG A 675 -25.86 -19.25 10.02
CA ARG A 675 -25.61 -17.89 10.53
C ARG A 675 -25.56 -16.84 9.42
N ARG A 676 -25.04 -17.16 8.23
CA ARG A 676 -25.04 -16.24 7.09
C ARG A 676 -26.45 -15.94 6.60
N SER A 677 -27.35 -16.92 6.58
CA SER A 677 -28.75 -16.71 6.18
C SER A 677 -29.54 -15.89 7.20
N HIS A 678 -29.14 -15.91 8.47
CA HIS A 678 -29.76 -15.15 9.57
C HIS A 678 -28.91 -13.97 10.08
N HIS A 679 -27.96 -13.48 9.28
CA HIS A 679 -26.96 -12.52 9.74
C HIS A 679 -27.59 -11.23 10.28
N ASP A 680 -28.65 -10.72 9.63
CA ASP A 680 -29.36 -9.51 10.09
C ASP A 680 -29.95 -9.67 11.50
N GLU A 681 -30.41 -10.87 11.87
CA GLU A 681 -30.94 -11.17 13.19
C GLU A 681 -29.82 -11.20 14.24
N ILE A 682 -28.70 -11.83 13.90
CA ILE A 682 -27.52 -11.88 14.75
C ILE A 682 -26.94 -10.48 14.94
N ASP A 683 -26.87 -9.68 13.88
CA ASP A 683 -26.38 -8.30 13.91
C ASP A 683 -27.20 -7.44 14.88
N ARG A 684 -28.53 -7.58 14.87
CA ARG A 684 -29.41 -6.86 15.82
C ARG A 684 -29.13 -7.24 17.26
N ALA A 685 -28.88 -8.51 17.56
CA ALA A 685 -28.57 -8.96 18.92
C ALA A 685 -27.22 -8.43 19.40
N ILE A 686 -26.21 -8.44 18.52
CA ILE A 686 -24.88 -7.89 18.83
C ILE A 686 -24.96 -6.37 19.02
N GLU A 687 -25.68 -5.66 18.15
CA GLU A 687 -25.84 -4.20 18.26
C GLU A 687 -26.60 -3.80 19.53
N ALA A 688 -27.64 -4.55 19.93
CA ALA A 688 -28.35 -4.32 21.18
C ALA A 688 -27.43 -4.42 22.41
N TRP A 689 -26.46 -5.34 22.39
CA TRP A 689 -25.49 -5.51 23.47
C TRP A 689 -24.38 -4.44 23.43
N THR A 690 -23.86 -4.10 22.26
CA THR A 690 -22.77 -3.12 22.10
C THR A 690 -23.25 -1.67 22.32
N ALA A 691 -24.48 -1.32 21.94
CA ALA A 691 -25.01 0.05 22.03
C ALA A 691 -25.08 0.62 23.45
N GLN A 692 -24.98 -0.24 24.47
CA GLN A 692 -25.01 0.13 25.89
C GLN A 692 -23.61 0.24 26.52
N ARG A 693 -22.54 0.06 25.73
CA ARG A 693 -21.17 -0.11 26.23
C ARG A 693 -20.17 0.78 25.51
N ASP A 694 -19.07 1.07 26.19
CA ASP A 694 -17.89 1.67 25.57
C ASP A 694 -17.22 0.68 24.59
N SER A 695 -16.61 1.19 23.52
CA SER A 695 -16.00 0.33 22.48
C SER A 695 -14.75 -0.42 22.97
N TYR A 696 -13.98 0.15 23.92
CA TYR A 696 -12.88 -0.56 24.56
C TYR A 696 -13.38 -1.58 25.58
N GLU A 697 -14.49 -1.32 26.27
CA GLU A 697 -15.14 -2.35 27.11
C GLU A 697 -15.52 -3.57 26.26
N VAL A 698 -16.17 -3.35 25.11
CA VAL A 698 -16.50 -4.40 24.14
C VAL A 698 -15.26 -5.19 23.72
N MET A 699 -14.19 -4.48 23.33
CA MET A 699 -12.91 -5.10 22.96
C MET A 699 -12.36 -5.96 24.09
N HIS A 700 -12.21 -5.44 25.30
CA HIS A 700 -11.59 -6.18 26.41
C HIS A 700 -12.39 -7.42 26.81
N VAL A 701 -13.72 -7.33 26.88
CA VAL A 701 -14.59 -8.45 27.24
C VAL A 701 -14.48 -9.60 26.23
N LEU A 702 -14.45 -9.27 24.94
CA LEU A 702 -14.43 -10.25 23.87
C LEU A 702 -13.02 -10.81 23.64
N GLN A 703 -11.97 -9.98 23.68
CA GLN A 703 -10.58 -10.41 23.56
C GLN A 703 -10.18 -11.36 24.69
N ALA A 704 -10.64 -11.11 25.93
CA ALA A 704 -10.43 -12.01 27.07
C ALA A 704 -11.02 -13.42 26.88
N LYS A 705 -11.98 -13.57 25.94
CA LYS A 705 -12.62 -14.83 25.56
C LYS A 705 -12.09 -15.38 24.23
N GLY A 706 -11.05 -14.77 23.65
CA GLY A 706 -10.50 -15.18 22.37
C GLY A 706 -11.38 -14.83 21.17
N ILE A 707 -12.24 -13.81 21.28
CA ILE A 707 -13.08 -13.34 20.18
C ILE A 707 -12.46 -12.07 19.57
N PRO A 708 -12.15 -12.06 18.26
CA PRO A 708 -11.69 -10.87 17.57
C PRO A 708 -12.67 -9.70 17.74
N ALA A 709 -12.23 -8.65 18.43
CA ALA A 709 -12.97 -7.43 18.60
C ALA A 709 -12.04 -6.23 18.81
N ALA A 710 -12.47 -5.05 18.35
CA ALA A 710 -11.74 -3.79 18.51
C ALA A 710 -12.64 -2.56 18.34
N PRO A 711 -12.29 -1.41 18.93
CA PRO A 711 -12.89 -0.12 18.59
C PRO A 711 -12.50 0.32 17.16
N VAL A 712 -13.35 1.10 16.51
CA VAL A 712 -13.01 1.79 15.26
C VAL A 712 -12.38 3.14 15.60
N LEU A 713 -11.08 3.30 15.37
CA LEU A 713 -10.32 4.44 15.86
C LEU A 713 -10.35 5.64 14.90
N ASP A 714 -10.66 6.82 15.45
CA ASP A 714 -10.50 8.10 14.76
C ASP A 714 -9.04 8.63 14.80
N GLY A 715 -8.77 9.74 14.10
CA GLY A 715 -7.42 10.32 14.03
C GLY A 715 -6.81 10.75 15.37
N ARG A 716 -7.64 11.05 16.37
CA ARG A 716 -7.24 11.42 17.74
C ARG A 716 -6.94 10.17 18.55
N GLU A 717 -7.83 9.19 18.52
CA GLU A 717 -7.70 7.95 19.28
C GLU A 717 -6.50 7.13 18.80
N LEU A 718 -6.22 7.14 17.49
CA LEU A 718 -5.00 6.55 16.94
C LEU A 718 -3.71 7.08 17.60
N LEU A 719 -3.62 8.37 17.92
CA LEU A 719 -2.45 8.93 18.60
C LEU A 719 -2.37 8.56 20.09
N ALA A 720 -3.50 8.19 20.69
CA ALA A 720 -3.61 7.87 22.10
C ALA A 720 -3.64 6.35 22.37
N ASP A 721 -3.63 5.53 21.32
CA ASP A 721 -3.76 4.07 21.46
C ASP A 721 -2.59 3.46 22.25
N PRO A 722 -2.88 2.70 23.33
CA PRO A 722 -1.85 2.11 24.18
C PRO A 722 -0.89 1.17 23.45
N HIS A 723 -1.34 0.48 22.41
CA HIS A 723 -0.50 -0.46 21.68
C HIS A 723 0.46 0.23 20.73
N LEU A 724 -0.03 1.20 19.95
CA LEU A 724 0.81 2.04 19.10
C LEU A 724 1.83 2.85 19.92
N TYR A 725 1.44 3.32 21.11
CA TYR A 725 2.35 3.95 22.06
C TYR A 725 3.44 3.00 22.56
N ALA A 726 3.06 1.82 23.07
CA ALA A 726 4.01 0.82 23.59
C ALA A 726 5.00 0.33 22.51
N ARG A 727 4.59 0.36 21.24
CA ARG A 727 5.43 0.01 20.10
C ARG A 727 6.24 1.19 19.55
N ASN A 728 6.16 2.39 20.11
CA ASN A 728 6.83 3.59 19.60
C ASN A 728 6.51 3.86 18.11
N PHE A 729 5.27 3.60 17.69
CA PHE A 729 4.89 3.75 16.29
C PHE A 729 4.86 5.22 15.87
N TYR A 730 4.28 6.10 16.69
CA TYR A 730 4.32 7.53 16.44
C TYR A 730 5.63 8.13 16.92
N MET A 731 6.32 8.82 16.01
CA MET A 731 7.59 9.48 16.28
C MET A 731 7.37 10.98 16.45
N MET A 732 7.85 11.55 17.56
CA MET A 732 7.87 12.99 17.76
C MET A 732 9.00 13.59 16.91
N ILE A 733 8.65 14.44 15.95
CA ILE A 733 9.61 15.08 15.04
C ILE A 733 9.61 16.57 15.32
N ASP A 734 10.77 17.12 15.70
CA ASP A 734 10.99 18.56 15.82
C ASP A 734 11.27 19.17 14.44
N HIS A 735 10.28 19.89 13.89
CA HIS A 735 10.40 20.58 12.62
C HIS A 735 10.67 22.08 12.84
N PRO A 736 11.71 22.67 12.21
CA PRO A 736 12.19 24.03 12.53
C PRO A 736 11.12 25.14 12.48
N GLU A 737 10.12 24.98 11.63
CA GLU A 737 9.02 25.94 11.54
C GLU A 737 7.72 25.45 12.16
N VAL A 738 7.48 24.14 12.30
CA VAL A 738 6.17 23.62 12.73
C VAL A 738 6.17 23.25 14.22
N GLY A 739 7.35 23.01 14.80
CA GLY A 739 7.53 22.53 16.17
C GLY A 739 7.51 21.01 16.24
N VAL A 740 7.36 20.50 17.46
CA VAL A 740 7.39 19.06 17.76
C VAL A 740 5.99 18.47 17.58
N LEU A 741 5.81 17.62 16.56
CA LEU A 741 4.54 16.95 16.27
C LEU A 741 4.73 15.43 16.09
N PRO A 742 3.71 14.61 16.40
CA PRO A 742 3.73 13.18 16.15
C PRO A 742 3.50 12.88 14.66
N TYR A 743 4.35 12.03 14.08
CA TYR A 743 4.17 11.48 12.74
C TYR A 743 4.21 9.95 12.76
N PRO A 744 3.41 9.26 11.94
CA PRO A 744 3.50 7.80 11.79
C PRO A 744 4.92 7.36 11.42
N GLY A 745 5.47 6.41 12.16
CA GLY A 745 6.79 5.84 12.00
C GLY A 745 6.91 4.94 10.78
N MET A 746 7.57 3.79 10.96
CA MET A 746 7.73 2.75 9.94
C MET A 746 7.00 1.50 10.44
N PRO A 747 6.35 0.71 9.56
CA PRO A 747 5.62 -0.48 9.97
C PRO A 747 6.50 -1.73 10.12
N TRP A 748 7.81 -1.59 9.91
CA TRP A 748 8.81 -2.62 10.18
C TRP A 748 9.80 -2.17 11.24
N LYS A 749 10.19 -3.11 12.11
CA LYS A 749 11.32 -2.98 13.03
C LYS A 749 12.43 -3.93 12.58
N LEU A 750 13.63 -3.41 12.40
CA LEU A 750 14.81 -4.13 11.93
C LEU A 750 15.80 -4.29 13.08
N SER A 751 16.18 -5.52 13.43
CA SER A 751 16.98 -5.78 14.64
C SER A 751 18.43 -5.31 14.55
N GLU A 752 19.06 -5.36 13.37
CA GLU A 752 20.47 -4.96 13.18
C GLU A 752 20.61 -3.57 12.60
N THR A 753 19.67 -3.15 11.76
CA THR A 753 19.69 -1.85 11.09
C THR A 753 18.39 -1.08 11.34
N PRO A 754 18.12 -0.64 12.58
CA PRO A 754 16.87 0.04 12.92
C PRO A 754 16.66 1.27 12.02
N ALA A 755 15.47 1.36 11.42
CA ALA A 755 15.07 2.53 10.66
C ALA A 755 14.93 3.74 11.61
N ALA A 756 15.25 4.93 11.12
CA ALA A 756 15.24 6.13 11.96
C ALA A 756 14.85 7.38 11.16
N VAL A 757 14.18 8.30 11.84
CA VAL A 757 14.02 9.67 11.36
C VAL A 757 15.25 10.47 11.79
N ARG A 758 16.19 10.62 10.86
CA ARG A 758 17.47 11.34 11.04
C ARG A 758 17.31 12.85 10.92
N MET A 759 16.33 13.29 10.13
CA MET A 759 16.02 14.70 9.93
C MET A 759 14.52 14.90 9.66
N PRO A 760 13.94 16.04 10.08
CA PRO A 760 12.57 16.41 9.70
C PRO A 760 12.46 16.62 8.19
N ALA A 761 11.26 16.88 7.69
CA ALA A 761 11.12 17.32 6.32
C ALA A 761 11.88 18.64 6.10
N PRO A 762 12.51 18.81 4.93
CA PRO A 762 13.33 19.98 4.68
C PRO A 762 12.47 21.22 4.45
N LEU A 763 13.00 22.38 4.85
CA LEU A 763 12.49 23.67 4.38
C LEU A 763 12.77 23.80 2.87
N TYR A 764 11.97 24.61 2.19
CA TYR A 764 12.20 24.91 0.77
C TYR A 764 13.61 25.46 0.56
N ALA A 765 14.33 24.90 -0.41
CA ALA A 765 15.68 25.29 -0.78
C ALA A 765 16.72 25.18 0.37
N GLN A 766 16.40 24.46 1.46
CA GLN A 766 17.25 24.38 2.66
C GLN A 766 18.68 23.93 2.34
N HIS A 767 18.85 23.07 1.32
CA HIS A 767 20.11 22.43 1.01
C HIS A 767 20.73 22.91 -0.32
N ASN A 768 20.30 24.07 -0.85
CA ASN A 768 20.89 24.66 -2.05
C ASN A 768 22.41 24.81 -1.94
N HIS A 769 22.92 25.34 -0.82
CA HIS A 769 24.37 25.50 -0.60
C HIS A 769 25.11 24.15 -0.71
N TYR A 770 24.69 23.17 0.08
CA TYR A 770 25.26 21.82 0.08
C TYR A 770 25.23 21.21 -1.34
N ILE A 771 24.10 21.31 -2.03
CA ILE A 771 23.92 20.66 -3.33
C ILE A 771 24.74 21.37 -4.43
N TYR A 772 24.71 22.69 -4.50
CA TYR A 772 25.42 23.42 -5.56
C TYR A 772 26.92 23.53 -5.30
N GLN A 773 27.34 23.90 -4.09
CA GLN A 773 28.75 24.20 -3.80
C GLN A 773 29.51 22.97 -3.31
N GLU A 774 28.90 22.11 -2.49
CA GLU A 774 29.60 20.94 -1.94
C GLU A 774 29.48 19.71 -2.82
N LEU A 775 28.30 19.42 -3.38
CA LEU A 775 28.09 18.24 -4.22
C LEU A 775 28.43 18.49 -5.70
N LEU A 776 27.96 19.61 -6.28
CA LEU A 776 28.23 19.96 -7.68
C LEU A 776 29.50 20.80 -7.88
N LYS A 777 30.15 21.25 -6.80
CA LYS A 777 31.39 22.03 -6.84
C LYS A 777 31.29 23.34 -7.64
N LEU A 778 30.12 23.95 -7.69
CA LEU A 778 29.94 25.28 -8.29
C LEU A 778 30.58 26.36 -7.41
N THR A 779 31.16 27.38 -8.02
CA THR A 779 31.69 28.54 -7.30
C THR A 779 30.54 29.41 -6.76
N PRO A 780 30.77 30.24 -5.73
CA PRO A 780 29.76 31.19 -5.25
C PRO A 780 29.20 32.08 -6.37
N GLN A 781 30.06 32.56 -7.26
CA GLN A 781 29.66 33.36 -8.42
C GLN A 781 28.72 32.61 -9.37
N GLN A 782 28.99 31.33 -9.65
CA GLN A 782 28.10 30.52 -10.47
C GLN A 782 26.73 30.32 -9.80
N VAL A 783 26.68 30.18 -8.47
CA VAL A 783 25.41 30.05 -7.73
C VAL A 783 24.63 31.37 -7.75
N ASP A 784 25.32 32.51 -7.61
CA ASP A 784 24.70 33.84 -7.73
C ASP A 784 24.08 34.05 -9.13
N GLU A 785 24.76 33.58 -10.18
CA GLU A 785 24.22 33.56 -11.55
C GLU A 785 22.96 32.71 -11.66
N LEU A 786 22.92 31.51 -11.05
CA LEU A 786 21.71 30.68 -11.03
C LEU A 786 20.52 31.38 -10.37
N HIS A 787 20.77 32.14 -9.30
CA HIS A 787 19.74 32.93 -8.64
C HIS A 787 19.26 34.10 -9.51
N LYS A 788 20.19 34.83 -10.14
CA LYS A 788 19.88 35.94 -11.04
C LYS A 788 19.04 35.48 -12.24
N ASP A 789 19.38 34.32 -12.80
CA ASP A 789 18.71 33.73 -13.95
C ASP A 789 17.44 32.96 -13.56
N LYS A 790 17.08 32.94 -12.27
CA LYS A 790 15.93 32.23 -11.71
C LYS A 790 15.92 30.73 -12.00
N VAL A 791 17.10 30.14 -12.24
CA VAL A 791 17.28 28.68 -12.31
C VAL A 791 17.10 28.06 -10.92
N THR A 792 17.39 28.82 -9.87
CA THR A 792 17.20 28.43 -8.46
C THR A 792 16.73 29.63 -7.62
N SER A 793 16.11 29.39 -6.46
CA SER A 793 15.58 30.46 -5.60
C SER A 793 15.57 30.06 -4.13
N LEU A 794 15.71 31.04 -3.22
CA LEU A 794 15.60 30.79 -1.77
C LEU A 794 14.14 30.79 -1.27
N VAL A 795 13.22 31.28 -2.11
CA VAL A 795 11.78 31.29 -1.88
C VAL A 795 11.06 30.90 -3.17
N PRO A 796 9.86 30.30 -3.10
CA PRO A 796 9.05 30.07 -4.28
C PRO A 796 8.70 31.40 -4.98
N LEU A 797 8.86 31.46 -6.29
CA LEU A 797 8.60 32.65 -7.11
C LEU A 797 7.13 32.72 -7.59
N GLY A 798 6.41 31.60 -7.53
CA GLY A 798 5.00 31.50 -7.94
C GLY A 798 3.97 31.73 -6.83
N ASP A 799 4.38 31.63 -5.56
CA ASP A 799 3.52 31.94 -4.40
C ASP A 799 3.44 33.47 -4.22
N ARG A 800 2.58 34.14 -5.00
CA ARG A 800 2.15 35.50 -4.68
C ARG A 800 1.04 35.41 -3.63
N HIS A 801 1.28 36.06 -2.50
CA HIS A 801 0.39 36.18 -1.33
C HIS A 801 -1.08 36.49 -1.68
#